data_AF-A0A353DMH8-F1
#
_entry.id   AF-A0A353DMH8-F1
#
_cell.length_a   1.000
_cell.length_b   1.000
_cell.length_c   1.000
_cell.angle_alpha   90.00
_cell.angle_beta   90.00
_cell.angle_gamma   90.00
#
_symmetry.space_group_name_H-M   'P 1'
#
loop_
_entity.id
_entity.type
_entity.pdbx_description
1 polymer ?
#
loop_
_entity_poly.entity_id
_entity_poly.type
_entity_poly.pdbx_seq_one_letter_code
_entity_poly.pdbx_strand_id
1 'polypeptide(L)'
;MRSKKRFIKSCLLFLPFLCSCFRNTDQSLEDSSFFSSEEESIPQEGLYFSFASRKITLGQNFIQGVSPTIYLNGEEIPLSSLAWTSLYKGDKSFSLYDLLLEEGNYVFKARKNGLSFEKNFEIVKGSPTAAKEKNGYYKISDEERQKYALQNVINAGALGKGKMPSFGEVHLLVIPLTFSDGPSFNENELQAIEKGCFGEKSETGWESLSSYYETSSYGRLRISGVVTESYRSTYTEAGIQKAYNANPSISGKVVQEAVESVFNTHKDWDRTLYDSDKDGYLDGIEIIYKSSRNYYSGNGMGSAIWWNFTSCYTYSEEDVSKPQTRRYLWSNISQLMNGYYSTNIDTHTLVHETGHMLGLNDFYDYNRASYPMGGADMMELNIGDHSAYSKYLLGWVNPMVIDGKLNDFEITLNSFSSSGDCILLRDTAFDPWNGTPYDEYLMLSYYTPTGLNEQDSQGYPEWKLASGYGTGGTYSYRGLQITHVDERLFNKVGSTYDKLTEELTREKYNYTDDVLNTLEVDSNNKIVSDYAYQATSNTNAYSIEVKNHRLVNKSSFKETTLIPASGDGSLFQTTTRSKTCKNLGSSDVLMGLEEYGCQNNGFSMSKMESCFPLKNTFNDGSELEYNFFVSYQSDDKITIRFVKTLN
;
A
#
# COMPACT_ATOMS: atom_id res chain seq x y z
N MET A 1 -55.16 -34.22 27.05
CA MET A 1 -55.08 -34.63 28.47
C MET A 1 -53.85 -33.98 29.09
N ARG A 2 -54.01 -33.31 30.26
CA ARG A 2 -53.01 -32.72 31.20
C ARG A 2 -51.80 -31.98 30.55
N SER A 3 -51.72 -30.66 30.37
CA SER A 3 -52.13 -29.40 31.07
C SER A 3 -51.06 -28.77 32.00
N LYS A 4 -50.67 -27.52 31.63
CA LYS A 4 -50.53 -26.29 32.46
C LYS A 4 -49.32 -26.21 33.42
N LYS A 5 -48.68 -25.07 33.73
CA LYS A 5 -48.90 -23.63 33.45
C LYS A 5 -47.68 -22.80 33.93
N ARG A 6 -47.52 -21.61 33.32
CA ARG A 6 -46.85 -20.35 33.76
C ARG A 6 -46.94 -20.02 35.27
N PHE A 7 -46.01 -19.21 35.82
CA PHE A 7 -46.20 -17.76 36.07
C PHE A 7 -45.01 -17.01 36.71
N ILE A 8 -44.93 -15.73 36.36
CA ILE A 8 -44.13 -14.59 36.85
C ILE A 8 -44.72 -14.04 38.17
N LYS A 9 -43.92 -13.49 39.10
CA LYS A 9 -44.16 -12.15 39.72
C LYS A 9 -43.09 -11.65 40.71
N SER A 10 -42.97 -10.33 40.68
CA SER A 10 -42.15 -9.34 41.38
C SER A 10 -42.36 -9.22 42.90
N CYS A 11 -41.41 -8.58 43.63
CA CYS A 11 -41.58 -7.34 44.42
C CYS A 11 -40.46 -7.08 45.46
N LEU A 12 -39.76 -5.94 45.27
CA LEU A 12 -39.45 -4.82 46.18
C LEU A 12 -39.34 -4.95 47.74
N LEU A 13 -38.40 -4.13 48.26
CA LEU A 13 -38.44 -3.18 49.43
C LEU A 13 -37.66 -3.49 50.75
N PHE A 14 -36.54 -2.75 50.94
CA PHE A 14 -36.09 -1.92 52.10
C PHE A 14 -35.35 -2.44 53.37
N LEU A 15 -34.08 -1.96 53.52
CA LEU A 15 -33.34 -1.33 54.66
C LEU A 15 -33.19 -2.06 56.05
N PRO A 16 -32.25 -1.68 56.98
CA PRO A 16 -30.94 -0.97 56.89
C PRO A 16 -29.81 -1.34 57.91
N PHE A 17 -28.69 -0.60 57.84
CA PHE A 17 -27.74 -0.16 58.89
C PHE A 17 -26.75 -1.16 59.55
N LEU A 18 -25.43 -0.94 59.38
CA LEU A 18 -24.53 -0.35 60.41
C LEU A 18 -23.06 -0.20 59.96
N CYS A 19 -22.51 0.97 60.25
CA CYS A 19 -21.12 1.42 60.10
C CYS A 19 -20.12 0.65 60.99
N SER A 20 -18.85 0.60 60.58
CA SER A 20 -17.74 1.19 61.37
C SER A 20 -16.43 1.26 60.58
N CYS A 21 -15.73 2.37 60.80
CA CYS A 21 -14.54 2.92 60.14
C CYS A 21 -13.23 2.14 60.37
N PHE A 22 -12.24 2.33 59.47
CA PHE A 22 -10.89 2.80 59.83
C PHE A 22 -10.22 3.50 58.62
N ARG A 23 -9.36 4.48 58.94
CA ARG A 23 -8.80 5.56 58.11
C ARG A 23 -7.51 5.22 57.33
N ASN A 24 -7.38 5.89 56.18
CA ASN A 24 -6.24 6.55 55.51
C ASN A 24 -4.83 5.93 55.52
N THR A 25 -4.24 5.85 54.31
CA THR A 25 -3.14 6.75 53.88
C THR A 25 -3.07 6.85 52.35
N ASP A 26 -2.77 8.08 51.90
CA ASP A 26 -2.77 8.64 50.54
C ASP A 26 -1.63 8.20 49.60
N GLN A 27 -1.91 8.24 48.29
CA GLN A 27 -1.15 8.93 47.20
C GLN A 27 -1.72 8.47 45.83
N SER A 28 -2.72 9.18 45.30
CA SER A 28 -2.65 10.33 44.36
C SER A 28 -2.72 9.88 42.88
N LEU A 29 -3.96 9.68 42.43
CA LEU A 29 -4.42 9.77 41.04
C LEU A 29 -4.78 11.24 40.79
N GLU A 30 -4.04 11.95 39.96
CA GLU A 30 -4.46 13.24 39.39
C GLU A 30 -3.81 13.39 38.01
N ASP A 31 -4.60 13.21 36.96
CA ASP A 31 -4.58 14.03 35.74
C ASP A 31 -5.84 13.71 34.92
N SER A 32 -6.98 14.20 35.41
CA SER A 32 -8.24 14.23 34.67
C SER A 32 -9.00 15.50 35.05
N SER A 33 -8.44 16.67 34.72
CA SER A 33 -9.11 17.95 34.87
C SER A 33 -8.81 18.86 33.68
N PHE A 34 -9.50 18.64 32.57
CA PHE A 34 -9.56 19.59 31.46
C PHE A 34 -10.96 19.64 30.84
N PHE A 35 -11.98 19.93 31.65
CA PHE A 35 -13.25 20.47 31.15
C PHE A 35 -13.86 21.38 32.22
N SER A 36 -13.53 22.67 32.18
CA SER A 36 -14.38 23.71 32.75
C SER A 36 -15.20 24.29 31.61
N SER A 37 -16.42 23.79 31.40
CA SER A 37 -17.38 24.46 30.51
C SER A 37 -17.91 25.69 31.24
N GLU A 38 -17.35 26.87 30.97
CA GLU A 38 -18.08 28.11 31.22
C GLU A 38 -19.31 28.08 30.30
N GLU A 39 -20.52 28.00 30.86
CA GLU A 39 -21.77 28.18 30.10
C GLU A 39 -21.81 29.62 29.56
N GLU A 40 -21.29 29.82 28.35
CA GLU A 40 -21.39 31.09 27.64
C GLU A 40 -22.85 31.33 27.21
N SER A 41 -23.44 32.45 27.63
CA SER A 41 -24.78 32.83 27.20
C SER A 41 -24.79 33.15 25.70
N ILE A 42 -25.54 32.39 24.90
CA ILE A 42 -25.65 32.56 23.45
C ILE A 42 -26.46 33.83 23.14
N PRO A 43 -25.87 34.84 22.46
CA PRO A 43 -26.59 36.04 22.04
C PRO A 43 -27.71 35.73 21.05
N GLN A 44 -28.86 36.39 21.23
CA GLN A 44 -30.04 36.23 20.34
C GLN A 44 -29.95 37.10 19.07
N GLU A 45 -28.99 38.02 18.99
CA GLU A 45 -28.74 38.87 17.82
C GLU A 45 -27.25 38.87 17.48
N GLY A 46 -26.93 38.88 16.19
CA GLY A 46 -25.56 38.96 15.68
C GLY A 46 -24.96 37.61 15.30
N LEU A 47 -23.66 37.63 14.97
CA LEU A 47 -22.86 36.44 14.69
C LEU A 47 -22.04 36.10 15.93
N TYR A 48 -22.13 34.87 16.41
CA TYR A 48 -21.47 34.42 17.64
C TYR A 48 -20.83 33.04 17.47
N PHE A 49 -19.70 32.79 18.16
CA PHE A 49 -19.07 31.48 18.22
C PHE A 49 -18.84 31.07 19.68
N SER A 50 -19.34 29.90 20.04
CA SER A 50 -18.96 29.21 21.27
C SER A 50 -17.76 28.32 20.99
N PHE A 51 -16.80 28.31 21.91
CA PHE A 51 -15.56 27.53 21.79
C PHE A 51 -15.56 26.48 22.91
N ALA A 52 -15.49 25.19 22.56
CA ALA A 52 -15.39 24.13 23.55
C ALA A 52 -14.07 24.21 24.35
N SER A 53 -13.00 24.68 23.71
CA SER A 53 -11.74 25.04 24.35
C SER A 53 -11.18 26.34 23.80
N ARG A 54 -10.53 27.14 24.66
CA ARG A 54 -9.73 28.31 24.25
C ARG A 54 -8.24 28.03 24.24
N LYS A 55 -7.82 26.81 24.57
CA LYS A 55 -6.43 26.35 24.53
C LYS A 55 -6.34 25.11 23.67
N ILE A 56 -5.52 25.15 22.64
CA ILE A 56 -5.31 24.01 21.74
C ILE A 56 -3.85 23.59 21.78
N THR A 57 -3.63 22.29 21.70
CA THR A 57 -2.27 21.74 21.72
C THR A 57 -1.66 21.83 20.34
N LEU A 58 -0.37 22.18 20.26
CA LEU A 58 0.39 22.13 19.00
C LEU A 58 0.16 20.80 18.27
N GLY A 59 -0.26 20.86 17.00
CA GLY A 59 -0.65 19.70 16.19
C GLY A 59 -2.16 19.54 15.98
N GLN A 60 -2.98 20.24 16.75
CA GLN A 60 -4.42 20.38 16.46
C GLN A 60 -4.64 21.58 15.53
N ASN A 61 -5.46 21.41 14.50
CA ASN A 61 -5.97 22.58 13.77
C ASN A 61 -7.03 23.30 14.61
N PHE A 62 -7.38 24.53 14.23
CA PHE A 62 -8.33 25.34 14.98
C PHE A 62 -9.70 24.66 15.12
N ILE A 63 -10.21 24.05 14.05
CA ILE A 63 -11.55 23.44 14.05
C ILE A 63 -11.64 22.32 15.08
N GLN A 64 -10.65 21.43 15.12
CA GLN A 64 -10.66 20.29 16.03
C GLN A 64 -10.32 20.69 17.46
N GLY A 65 -9.28 21.52 17.65
CA GLY A 65 -8.84 21.90 18.99
C GLY A 65 -9.84 22.79 19.72
N VAL A 66 -10.48 23.72 19.00
CA VAL A 66 -11.45 24.66 19.58
C VAL A 66 -12.87 24.09 19.56
N SER A 67 -13.20 23.23 18.58
CA SER A 67 -14.54 22.69 18.31
C SER A 67 -15.61 23.80 18.34
N PRO A 68 -15.56 24.76 17.40
CA PRO A 68 -16.41 25.94 17.45
C PRO A 68 -17.85 25.64 17.02
N THR A 69 -18.83 26.02 17.84
CA THR A 69 -20.25 26.08 17.46
C THR A 69 -20.64 27.50 17.08
N ILE A 70 -21.40 27.67 15.99
CA ILE A 70 -21.62 28.97 15.36
C ILE A 70 -23.09 29.31 15.39
N TYR A 71 -23.41 30.52 15.84
CA TYR A 71 -24.78 31.02 15.94
C TYR A 71 -24.96 32.30 15.14
N LEU A 72 -26.07 32.41 14.43
CA LEU A 72 -26.54 33.64 13.79
C LEU A 72 -27.93 33.97 14.32
N ASN A 73 -28.05 35.09 15.04
CA ASN A 73 -29.29 35.50 15.70
C ASN A 73 -29.92 34.40 16.56
N GLY A 74 -29.09 33.72 17.37
CA GLY A 74 -29.52 32.63 18.25
C GLY A 74 -29.69 31.26 17.58
N GLU A 75 -29.66 31.16 16.26
CA GLU A 75 -29.77 29.88 15.55
C GLU A 75 -28.40 29.31 15.15
N GLU A 76 -28.19 28.02 15.37
CA GLU A 76 -26.96 27.33 14.97
C GLU A 76 -26.84 27.24 13.44
N ILE A 77 -25.65 27.55 12.91
CA ILE A 77 -25.35 27.53 11.48
C ILE A 77 -24.04 26.78 11.21
N PRO A 78 -23.88 26.17 10.02
CA PRO A 78 -22.63 25.48 9.68
C PRO A 78 -21.50 26.49 9.35
N LEU A 79 -20.25 26.11 9.66
CA LEU A 79 -19.03 26.88 9.34
C LEU A 79 -18.92 27.22 7.85
N SER A 80 -19.33 26.29 6.98
CA SER A 80 -19.33 26.47 5.52
C SER A 80 -20.24 27.60 5.04
N SER A 81 -21.16 28.08 5.88
CA SER A 81 -22.04 29.20 5.53
C SER A 81 -21.39 30.57 5.73
N LEU A 82 -20.22 30.64 6.38
CA LEU A 82 -19.52 31.90 6.61
C LEU A 82 -18.98 32.47 5.30
N ALA A 83 -19.04 33.79 5.16
CA ALA A 83 -18.50 34.46 3.98
C ALA A 83 -16.97 34.52 4.02
N TRP A 84 -16.39 34.53 5.23
CA TRP A 84 -14.96 34.62 5.42
C TRP A 84 -14.56 34.21 6.84
N THR A 85 -13.40 33.58 6.97
CA THR A 85 -12.76 33.20 8.23
C THR A 85 -11.24 33.29 8.12
N SER A 86 -10.55 33.65 9.20
CA SER A 86 -9.09 33.63 9.26
C SER A 86 -8.59 33.61 10.71
N LEU A 87 -7.41 33.05 10.93
CA LEU A 87 -6.68 33.10 12.20
C LEU A 87 -5.55 34.12 12.09
N TYR A 88 -5.27 34.85 13.16
CA TYR A 88 -4.19 35.82 13.20
C TYR A 88 -3.28 35.63 14.41
N LYS A 89 -1.97 35.77 14.20
CA LYS A 89 -0.97 35.95 15.25
C LYS A 89 -0.13 37.17 14.89
N GLY A 90 -0.36 38.28 15.59
CA GLY A 90 0.15 39.59 15.16
C GLY A 90 -0.38 39.93 13.76
N ASP A 91 0.51 40.28 12.84
CA ASP A 91 0.16 40.65 11.46
C ASP A 91 0.09 39.46 10.48
N LYS A 92 0.47 38.25 10.93
CA LYS A 92 0.42 37.04 10.11
C LYS A 92 -0.98 36.41 10.15
N SER A 93 -1.49 36.01 9.00
CA SER A 93 -2.75 35.26 8.87
C SER A 93 -2.50 33.77 8.57
N PHE A 94 -3.34 32.90 9.13
CA PHE A 94 -3.25 31.45 9.00
C PHE A 94 -4.63 30.88 8.61
N SER A 95 -4.61 29.72 7.96
CA SER A 95 -5.80 28.94 7.63
C SER A 95 -6.37 28.26 8.88
N LEU A 96 -7.68 28.03 8.92
CA LEU A 96 -8.32 27.25 9.98
C LEU A 96 -7.82 25.80 10.07
N TYR A 97 -7.24 25.32 8.97
CA TYR A 97 -6.78 23.94 8.81
C TYR A 97 -5.26 23.78 9.02
N ASP A 98 -4.55 24.87 9.31
CA ASP A 98 -3.12 24.81 9.62
C ASP A 98 -2.90 24.05 10.93
N LEU A 99 -2.11 22.98 10.88
CA LEU A 99 -1.80 22.10 12.03
C LEU A 99 -0.64 22.59 12.90
N LEU A 100 0.20 23.42 12.31
CA LEU A 100 1.48 23.86 12.88
C LEU A 100 1.47 25.35 13.15
N LEU A 101 0.44 25.76 13.88
CA LEU A 101 0.39 27.09 14.45
C LEU A 101 1.52 27.21 15.48
N GLU A 102 2.32 28.27 15.38
CA GLU A 102 3.37 28.56 16.35
C GLU A 102 2.76 28.76 17.75
N GLU A 103 3.48 28.42 18.82
CA GLU A 103 3.00 28.68 20.20
C GLU A 103 2.63 30.15 20.42
N GLY A 104 1.53 30.39 21.14
CA GLY A 104 1.12 31.73 21.58
C GLY A 104 -0.34 32.05 21.32
N ASN A 105 -0.66 33.35 21.44
CA ASN A 105 -2.04 33.84 21.36
C ASN A 105 -2.43 34.13 19.92
N TYR A 106 -3.63 33.66 19.55
CA TYR A 106 -4.25 33.86 18.26
C TYR A 106 -5.60 34.54 18.39
N VAL A 107 -5.99 35.17 17.29
CA VAL A 107 -7.28 35.81 17.11
C VAL A 107 -8.00 35.14 15.95
N PHE A 108 -9.11 34.45 16.22
CA PHE A 108 -10.03 33.98 15.19
C PHE A 108 -10.96 35.12 14.78
N LYS A 109 -11.11 35.35 13.48
CA LYS A 109 -12.04 36.33 12.92
C LYS A 109 -12.95 35.66 11.90
N ALA A 110 -14.25 36.01 11.93
CA ALA A 110 -15.24 35.52 10.99
C ALA A 110 -16.20 36.62 10.53
N ARG A 111 -16.79 36.43 9.33
CA ARG A 111 -17.82 37.32 8.79
C ARG A 111 -18.96 36.56 8.12
N LYS A 112 -20.19 37.06 8.29
CA LYS A 112 -21.39 36.60 7.56
C LYS A 112 -22.41 37.73 7.49
N ASN A 113 -22.98 37.97 6.31
CA ASN A 113 -24.02 38.98 6.08
C ASN A 113 -23.68 40.40 6.62
N GLY A 114 -22.41 40.81 6.55
CA GLY A 114 -21.94 42.09 7.07
C GLY A 114 -21.68 42.13 8.59
N LEU A 115 -22.04 41.08 9.33
CA LEU A 115 -21.69 40.90 10.74
C LEU A 115 -20.27 40.33 10.86
N SER A 116 -19.54 40.76 11.88
CA SER A 116 -18.18 40.27 12.19
C SER A 116 -18.09 39.74 13.60
N PHE A 117 -17.29 38.71 13.78
CA PHE A 117 -16.98 38.11 15.06
C PHE A 117 -15.46 37.98 15.24
N GLU A 118 -15.00 38.17 16.47
CA GLU A 118 -13.60 38.01 16.85
C GLU A 118 -13.50 37.34 18.22
N LYS A 119 -12.63 36.33 18.35
CA LYS A 119 -12.38 35.65 19.64
C LYS A 119 -10.94 35.14 19.72
N ASN A 120 -10.38 35.24 20.92
CA ASN A 120 -9.01 34.83 21.20
C ASN A 120 -8.96 33.36 21.63
N PHE A 121 -7.86 32.71 21.26
CA PHE A 121 -7.48 31.38 21.75
C PHE A 121 -5.96 31.29 21.81
N GLU A 122 -5.44 30.27 22.49
CA GLU A 122 -4.01 30.07 22.73
C GLU A 122 -3.57 28.71 22.16
N ILE A 123 -2.45 28.70 21.44
CA ILE A 123 -1.71 27.48 21.13
C ILE A 123 -0.71 27.25 22.26
N VAL A 124 -0.78 26.09 22.91
CA VAL A 124 0.17 25.69 23.94
C VAL A 124 1.05 24.55 23.46
N LYS A 125 2.29 24.54 23.94
CA LYS A 125 3.20 23.41 23.72
C LYS A 125 2.71 22.21 24.53
N GLY A 126 2.27 21.16 23.85
CA GLY A 126 1.97 19.88 24.52
C GLY A 126 3.24 19.15 24.95
N SER A 127 3.08 18.14 25.79
CA SER A 127 4.15 17.24 26.24
C SER A 127 3.87 15.83 25.69
N PRO A 128 4.29 15.54 24.44
CA PRO A 128 3.97 14.27 23.81
C PRO A 128 4.59 13.11 24.60
N THR A 129 3.83 12.03 24.74
CA THR A 129 4.36 10.79 25.31
C THR A 129 5.22 10.08 24.26
N ALA A 130 6.44 9.67 24.59
CA ALA A 130 7.20 8.77 23.72
C ALA A 130 6.50 7.39 23.70
N ALA A 131 5.96 7.00 22.55
CA ALA A 131 5.21 5.77 22.43
C ALA A 131 6.10 4.53 22.60
N LYS A 132 5.50 3.45 23.10
CA LYS A 132 6.15 2.15 23.31
C LYS A 132 5.19 1.06 22.85
N GLU A 133 5.71 -0.11 22.55
CA GLU A 133 4.86 -1.25 22.21
C GLU A 133 3.83 -1.49 23.33
N LYS A 134 2.56 -1.67 22.95
CA LYS A 134 1.35 -1.76 23.79
C LYS A 134 0.93 -0.46 24.49
N ASN A 135 1.60 0.65 24.22
CA ASN A 135 1.27 2.00 24.69
C ASN A 135 1.57 3.06 23.61
N GLY A 136 0.64 3.21 22.66
CA GLY A 136 0.74 4.10 21.50
C GLY A 136 0.81 3.34 20.18
N TYR A 137 1.44 2.16 20.17
CA TYR A 137 1.40 1.23 19.03
C TYR A 137 1.56 -0.22 19.48
N TYR A 138 1.26 -1.18 18.61
CA TYR A 138 1.64 -2.58 18.76
C TYR A 138 2.16 -3.16 17.43
N LYS A 139 2.79 -4.33 17.49
CA LYS A 139 3.17 -5.11 16.30
C LYS A 139 2.48 -6.46 16.37
N ILE A 140 2.07 -7.00 15.22
CA ILE A 140 1.55 -8.37 15.15
C ILE A 140 2.70 -9.38 15.23
N SER A 141 2.44 -10.60 15.69
CA SER A 141 3.48 -11.63 15.69
C SER A 141 3.86 -12.03 14.26
N ASP A 142 5.08 -12.52 14.07
CA ASP A 142 5.53 -13.04 12.78
C ASP A 142 4.64 -14.19 12.29
N GLU A 143 4.20 -15.07 13.20
CA GLU A 143 3.28 -16.17 12.89
C GLU A 143 1.93 -15.68 12.37
N GLU A 144 1.31 -14.70 13.03
CA GLU A 144 0.04 -14.13 12.55
C GLU A 144 0.24 -13.38 11.22
N ARG A 145 1.32 -12.59 11.09
CA ARG A 145 1.62 -11.87 9.85
C ARG A 145 1.77 -12.82 8.67
N GLN A 146 2.52 -13.92 8.84
CA GLN A 146 2.83 -14.85 7.75
C GLN A 146 1.58 -15.56 7.20
N LYS A 147 0.54 -15.78 8.01
CA LYS A 147 -0.74 -16.35 7.53
C LYS A 147 -1.37 -15.51 6.42
N TYR A 148 -1.17 -14.20 6.48
CA TYR A 148 -1.70 -13.22 5.53
C TYR A 148 -0.64 -12.69 4.56
N ALA A 149 0.53 -13.33 4.48
CA ALA A 149 1.48 -13.02 3.43
C ALA A 149 0.87 -13.35 2.06
N LEU A 150 1.21 -12.55 1.05
CA LEU A 150 0.57 -12.58 -0.26
C LEU A 150 0.62 -13.95 -0.95
N GLN A 151 1.69 -14.72 -0.74
CA GLN A 151 1.82 -16.10 -1.21
C GLN A 151 0.68 -17.02 -0.74
N ASN A 152 0.11 -16.77 0.45
CA ASN A 152 -0.91 -17.61 1.08
C ASN A 152 -2.35 -17.20 0.73
N VAL A 153 -2.55 -16.05 0.10
CA VAL A 153 -3.89 -15.53 -0.25
C VAL A 153 -4.09 -15.60 -1.75
N ILE A 154 -4.71 -16.68 -2.24
CA ILE A 154 -4.74 -17.04 -3.66
C ILE A 154 -5.30 -15.93 -4.56
N ASN A 155 -6.42 -15.31 -4.17
CA ASN A 155 -7.14 -14.35 -5.02
C ASN A 155 -6.75 -12.87 -4.78
N ALA A 156 -5.77 -12.59 -3.92
CA ALA A 156 -5.22 -11.25 -3.75
C ALA A 156 -3.97 -11.06 -4.61
N GLY A 157 -3.75 -9.84 -5.11
CA GLY A 157 -2.63 -9.52 -5.98
C GLY A 157 -2.69 -10.20 -7.36
N ALA A 158 -1.54 -10.27 -8.01
CA ALA A 158 -1.42 -10.69 -9.40
C ALA A 158 -1.43 -12.22 -9.56
N LEU A 159 -2.02 -12.67 -10.68
CA LEU A 159 -1.85 -13.99 -11.30
C LEU A 159 -2.31 -15.23 -10.49
N GLY A 160 -2.98 -15.08 -9.35
CA GLY A 160 -3.67 -16.19 -8.67
C GLY A 160 -2.75 -17.24 -8.01
N LYS A 161 -3.04 -18.53 -8.17
CA LYS A 161 -2.29 -19.66 -7.55
C LYS A 161 -0.85 -19.81 -8.11
N GLY A 162 0.04 -20.38 -7.31
CA GLY A 162 1.41 -20.76 -7.67
C GLY A 162 2.41 -19.62 -7.55
N LYS A 163 2.23 -18.77 -6.54
CA LYS A 163 3.10 -17.62 -6.25
C LYS A 163 4.46 -18.13 -5.83
N MET A 164 5.51 -17.46 -6.28
CA MET A 164 6.84 -17.71 -5.76
C MET A 164 6.86 -17.40 -4.25
N PRO A 165 7.48 -18.26 -3.42
CA PRO A 165 7.63 -17.97 -2.00
C PRO A 165 8.37 -16.66 -1.77
N SER A 166 7.89 -15.85 -0.84
CA SER A 166 8.49 -14.56 -0.46
C SER A 166 9.47 -14.69 0.72
N PHE A 167 9.79 -15.91 1.16
CA PHE A 167 10.72 -16.14 2.28
C PHE A 167 11.60 -17.36 2.04
N GLY A 168 12.75 -17.36 2.70
CA GLY A 168 13.68 -18.49 2.67
C GLY A 168 14.56 -18.47 1.42
N GLU A 169 15.05 -19.65 1.08
CA GLU A 169 15.89 -19.89 -0.10
C GLU A 169 14.99 -20.40 -1.22
N VAL A 170 14.90 -19.63 -2.31
CA VAL A 170 14.14 -19.98 -3.50
C VAL A 170 15.11 -20.23 -4.65
N HIS A 171 14.94 -21.37 -5.33
CA HIS A 171 15.76 -21.74 -6.48
C HIS A 171 15.00 -21.50 -7.78
N LEU A 172 15.52 -20.63 -8.64
CA LEU A 172 14.95 -20.33 -9.95
C LEU A 172 15.56 -21.18 -11.06
N LEU A 173 14.72 -21.51 -12.04
CA LEU A 173 15.15 -22.13 -13.29
C LEU A 173 15.14 -21.09 -14.40
N VAL A 174 16.33 -20.63 -14.81
CA VAL A 174 16.49 -19.63 -15.88
C VAL A 174 16.87 -20.34 -17.17
N ILE A 175 16.04 -20.22 -18.21
CA ILE A 175 16.22 -20.93 -19.48
C ILE A 175 16.39 -19.92 -20.63
N PRO A 176 17.61 -19.76 -21.16
CA PRO A 176 17.82 -19.02 -22.39
C PRO A 176 17.09 -19.69 -23.55
N LEU A 177 16.25 -18.95 -24.27
CA LEU A 177 15.41 -19.50 -25.34
C LEU A 177 15.73 -18.90 -26.71
N THR A 178 15.87 -19.76 -27.72
CA THR A 178 16.02 -19.38 -29.13
C THR A 178 14.90 -19.97 -29.98
N PHE A 179 14.52 -19.29 -31.05
CA PHE A 179 13.56 -19.79 -32.04
C PHE A 179 14.25 -20.59 -33.15
N SER A 180 13.50 -21.47 -33.82
CA SER A 180 14.04 -22.35 -34.87
C SER A 180 14.62 -21.62 -36.09
N ASP A 181 14.27 -20.35 -36.33
CA ASP A 181 14.84 -19.45 -37.34
C ASP A 181 15.42 -18.17 -36.71
N GLY A 182 15.49 -18.11 -35.38
CA GLY A 182 15.98 -16.96 -34.62
C GLY A 182 17.49 -16.96 -34.41
N PRO A 183 18.05 -15.84 -33.93
CA PRO A 183 19.47 -15.73 -33.60
C PRO A 183 19.85 -16.62 -32.39
N SER A 184 21.09 -17.08 -32.37
CA SER A 184 21.68 -17.77 -31.21
C SER A 184 22.29 -16.79 -30.21
N PHE A 185 22.36 -17.19 -28.95
CA PHE A 185 23.13 -16.47 -27.93
C PHE A 185 24.64 -16.59 -28.20
N ASN A 186 25.39 -15.54 -27.87
CA ASN A 186 26.84 -15.61 -27.72
C ASN A 186 27.22 -15.73 -26.23
N GLU A 187 28.48 -16.05 -25.97
CA GLU A 187 29.00 -16.25 -24.61
C GLU A 187 28.80 -15.04 -23.70
N ASN A 188 29.03 -13.82 -24.19
CA ASN A 188 28.86 -12.61 -23.39
C ASN A 188 27.40 -12.39 -22.99
N GLU A 189 26.45 -12.75 -23.86
CA GLU A 189 25.02 -12.64 -23.55
C GLU A 189 24.60 -13.67 -22.50
N LEU A 190 25.10 -14.91 -22.59
CA LEU A 190 24.84 -15.93 -21.56
C LEU A 190 25.43 -15.53 -20.20
N GLN A 191 26.66 -14.98 -20.20
CA GLN A 191 27.27 -14.44 -18.99
C GLN A 191 26.53 -13.22 -18.43
N ALA A 192 25.93 -12.40 -19.30
CA ALA A 192 25.10 -11.29 -18.85
C ALA A 192 23.83 -11.78 -18.16
N ILE A 193 23.19 -12.85 -18.66
CA ILE A 193 22.05 -13.50 -18.00
C ILE A 193 22.47 -14.01 -16.61
N GLU A 194 23.55 -14.78 -16.52
CA GLU A 194 24.07 -15.32 -15.26
C GLU A 194 24.32 -14.19 -14.23
N LYS A 195 25.06 -13.15 -14.63
CA LYS A 195 25.38 -12.02 -13.75
C LYS A 195 24.15 -11.20 -13.36
N GLY A 196 23.23 -10.99 -14.30
CA GLY A 196 21.99 -10.29 -14.05
C GLY A 196 21.11 -11.02 -13.03
N CYS A 197 21.07 -12.34 -13.07
CA CYS A 197 20.26 -13.14 -12.15
C CYS A 197 20.96 -13.35 -10.80
N PHE A 198 22.22 -13.80 -10.81
CA PHE A 198 22.89 -14.34 -9.62
C PHE A 198 24.29 -13.75 -9.34
N GLY A 199 24.70 -12.73 -10.11
CA GLY A 199 26.01 -12.08 -9.93
C GLY A 199 26.07 -11.15 -8.72
N GLU A 200 27.26 -10.65 -8.45
CA GLU A 200 27.48 -9.61 -7.43
C GLU A 200 27.03 -8.23 -7.94
N LYS A 201 26.68 -7.33 -7.01
CA LYS A 201 26.35 -5.92 -7.31
C LYS A 201 27.34 -5.28 -8.30
N SER A 202 28.64 -5.47 -8.06
CA SER A 202 29.73 -4.90 -8.88
C SER A 202 29.84 -5.44 -10.31
N GLU A 203 29.19 -6.56 -10.60
CA GLU A 203 29.18 -7.17 -11.93
C GLU A 203 28.02 -6.66 -12.79
N THR A 204 27.07 -5.94 -12.19
CA THR A 204 25.92 -5.33 -12.85
C THR A 204 26.04 -3.81 -12.85
N GLY A 205 25.09 -3.13 -13.47
CA GLY A 205 24.99 -1.67 -13.41
C GLY A 205 24.34 -1.13 -12.14
N TRP A 206 23.68 -1.99 -11.36
CA TRP A 206 22.95 -1.63 -10.16
C TRP A 206 22.99 -2.78 -9.15
N GLU A 207 22.02 -3.71 -9.21
CA GLU A 207 21.94 -4.94 -8.44
C GLU A 207 21.74 -6.13 -9.39
N SER A 208 22.11 -7.35 -8.98
CA SER A 208 21.54 -8.55 -9.60
C SER A 208 20.14 -8.81 -9.05
N LEU A 209 19.38 -9.71 -9.68
CA LEU A 209 18.10 -10.15 -9.13
C LEU A 209 18.26 -10.68 -7.70
N SER A 210 19.24 -11.55 -7.49
CA SER A 210 19.59 -12.11 -6.18
C SER A 210 19.94 -11.01 -5.16
N SER A 211 20.87 -10.12 -5.49
CA SER A 211 21.32 -9.09 -4.53
C SER A 211 20.24 -8.04 -4.25
N TYR A 212 19.38 -7.72 -5.22
CA TYR A 212 18.21 -6.86 -5.02
C TYR A 212 17.25 -7.45 -4.00
N TYR A 213 16.78 -8.70 -4.21
CA TYR A 213 15.78 -9.30 -3.34
C TYR A 213 16.32 -9.64 -1.95
N GLU A 214 17.60 -10.02 -1.82
CA GLU A 214 18.24 -10.17 -0.50
C GLU A 214 18.28 -8.83 0.24
N THR A 215 18.62 -7.74 -0.45
CA THR A 215 18.67 -6.40 0.14
C THR A 215 17.27 -5.88 0.49
N SER A 216 16.32 -5.94 -0.46
CA SER A 216 14.96 -5.41 -0.30
C SER A 216 14.19 -6.14 0.79
N SER A 217 14.36 -7.46 0.91
CA SER A 217 13.70 -8.29 1.92
C SER A 217 14.36 -8.25 3.30
N TYR A 218 15.45 -7.50 3.49
CA TYR A 218 16.27 -7.50 4.70
C TYR A 218 16.81 -8.91 5.02
N GLY A 219 17.21 -9.67 4.00
CA GLY A 219 17.73 -11.03 4.10
C GLY A 219 16.67 -12.10 4.37
N ARG A 220 15.37 -11.77 4.23
CA ARG A 220 14.28 -12.73 4.46
C ARG A 220 14.00 -13.63 3.26
N LEU A 221 14.31 -13.16 2.05
CA LEU A 221 14.24 -13.91 0.81
C LEU A 221 15.63 -13.93 0.18
N ARG A 222 16.06 -15.11 -0.24
CA ARG A 222 17.28 -15.32 -1.00
C ARG A 222 16.94 -16.10 -2.25
N ILE A 223 17.30 -15.53 -3.39
CA ILE A 223 17.03 -16.10 -4.69
C ILE A 223 18.36 -16.62 -5.23
N SER A 224 18.41 -17.92 -5.51
CA SER A 224 19.53 -18.54 -6.22
C SER A 224 18.98 -19.37 -7.38
N GLY A 225 19.82 -20.09 -8.13
CA GLY A 225 19.32 -20.89 -9.23
C GLY A 225 20.41 -21.29 -10.21
N VAL A 226 19.97 -21.59 -11.43
CA VAL A 226 20.86 -21.96 -12.53
C VAL A 226 20.36 -21.35 -13.83
N VAL A 227 21.30 -20.84 -14.64
CA VAL A 227 21.07 -20.58 -16.06
C VAL A 227 21.41 -21.84 -16.86
N THR A 228 20.42 -22.43 -17.53
CA THR A 228 20.61 -23.67 -18.28
C THR A 228 21.30 -23.44 -19.63
N GLU A 229 21.63 -24.53 -20.32
CA GLU A 229 21.92 -24.44 -21.75
C GLU A 229 20.71 -23.88 -22.52
N SER A 230 20.96 -23.25 -23.67
CA SER A 230 19.89 -22.66 -24.47
C SER A 230 18.91 -23.71 -25.00
N TYR A 231 17.62 -23.53 -24.71
CA TYR A 231 16.55 -24.30 -25.33
C TYR A 231 16.22 -23.75 -26.73
N ARG A 232 16.15 -24.63 -27.72
CA ARG A 232 15.79 -24.28 -29.10
C ARG A 232 14.34 -24.68 -29.37
N SER A 233 13.44 -23.71 -29.36
CA SER A 233 12.03 -23.90 -29.65
C SER A 233 11.80 -24.44 -31.06
N THR A 234 10.81 -25.31 -31.23
CA THR A 234 10.36 -25.79 -32.55
C THR A 234 9.61 -24.73 -33.34
N TYR A 235 9.19 -23.64 -32.70
CA TYR A 235 8.51 -22.53 -33.37
C TYR A 235 9.51 -21.64 -34.10
N THR A 236 9.11 -21.13 -35.26
CA THR A 236 9.75 -19.97 -35.87
C THR A 236 9.27 -18.70 -35.19
N GLU A 237 9.99 -17.59 -35.30
CA GLU A 237 9.56 -16.30 -34.76
C GLU A 237 8.19 -15.88 -35.34
N ALA A 238 7.99 -16.06 -36.65
CA ALA A 238 6.69 -15.82 -37.28
C ALA A 238 5.60 -16.77 -36.76
N GLY A 239 5.97 -18.04 -36.52
CA GLY A 239 5.08 -19.09 -36.06
C GLY A 239 4.58 -18.84 -34.64
N ILE A 240 5.49 -18.54 -33.69
CA ILE A 240 5.11 -18.26 -32.31
C ILE A 240 4.25 -16.99 -32.22
N GLN A 241 4.57 -15.95 -32.97
CA GLN A 241 3.77 -14.73 -33.00
C GLN A 241 2.34 -15.00 -33.51
N LYS A 242 2.21 -15.77 -34.60
CA LYS A 242 0.89 -16.15 -35.13
C LYS A 242 0.11 -16.97 -34.10
N ALA A 243 0.76 -17.92 -33.44
CA ALA A 243 0.13 -18.76 -32.43
C ALA A 243 -0.30 -17.94 -31.21
N TYR A 244 0.54 -17.01 -30.74
CA TYR A 244 0.25 -16.15 -29.59
C TYR A 244 -0.91 -15.21 -29.85
N ASN A 245 -0.94 -14.58 -31.02
CA ASN A 245 -2.06 -13.74 -31.43
C ASN A 245 -3.39 -14.51 -31.52
N ALA A 246 -3.34 -15.83 -31.74
CA ALA A 246 -4.52 -16.68 -31.73
C ALA A 246 -4.90 -17.16 -30.32
N ASN A 247 -3.90 -17.50 -29.49
CA ASN A 247 -4.07 -17.91 -28.11
C ASN A 247 -2.80 -17.57 -27.28
N PRO A 248 -2.86 -16.56 -26.40
CA PRO A 248 -1.72 -16.17 -25.56
C PRO A 248 -1.15 -17.29 -24.67
N SER A 249 -1.96 -18.29 -24.28
CA SER A 249 -1.49 -19.43 -23.49
C SER A 249 -0.40 -20.27 -24.18
N ILE A 250 -0.12 -20.03 -25.47
CA ILE A 250 0.98 -20.69 -26.18
C ILE A 250 2.34 -20.42 -25.52
N SER A 251 2.56 -19.25 -24.91
CA SER A 251 3.85 -18.96 -24.26
C SER A 251 4.09 -19.92 -23.10
N GLY A 252 3.08 -20.17 -22.26
CA GLY A 252 3.17 -21.13 -21.16
C GLY A 252 3.38 -22.57 -21.64
N LYS A 253 2.80 -22.94 -22.79
CA LYS A 253 3.07 -24.24 -23.41
C LYS A 253 4.54 -24.36 -23.84
N VAL A 254 5.10 -23.32 -24.47
CA VAL A 254 6.52 -23.30 -24.86
C VAL A 254 7.44 -23.35 -23.63
N VAL A 255 7.07 -22.67 -22.54
CA VAL A 255 7.79 -22.76 -21.25
C VAL A 255 7.76 -24.19 -20.73
N GLN A 256 6.60 -24.85 -20.71
CA GLN A 256 6.49 -26.24 -20.29
C GLN A 256 7.36 -27.16 -21.16
N GLU A 257 7.36 -26.99 -22.48
CA GLU A 257 8.22 -27.75 -23.40
C GLU A 257 9.71 -27.55 -23.08
N ALA A 258 10.11 -26.32 -22.76
CA ALA A 258 11.49 -25.98 -22.38
C ALA A 258 11.88 -26.64 -21.05
N VAL A 259 11.02 -26.53 -20.02
CA VAL A 259 11.23 -27.16 -18.70
C VAL A 259 11.36 -28.67 -18.83
N GLU A 260 10.45 -29.33 -19.54
CA GLU A 260 10.56 -30.78 -19.75
C GLU A 260 11.82 -31.14 -20.56
N SER A 261 12.26 -30.31 -21.51
CA SER A 261 13.53 -30.52 -22.22
C SER A 261 14.74 -30.47 -21.28
N VAL A 262 14.78 -29.52 -20.35
CA VAL A 262 15.85 -29.39 -19.35
C VAL A 262 15.92 -30.64 -18.48
N PHE A 263 14.81 -31.03 -17.84
CA PHE A 263 14.78 -32.20 -16.94
C PHE A 263 14.92 -33.55 -17.68
N ASN A 264 14.59 -33.62 -18.97
CA ASN A 264 14.90 -34.80 -19.78
C ASN A 264 16.38 -34.93 -20.14
N THR A 265 17.09 -33.79 -20.24
CA THR A 265 18.52 -33.73 -20.50
C THR A 265 19.30 -34.03 -19.21
N HIS A 266 18.91 -33.41 -18.12
CA HIS A 266 19.51 -33.53 -16.79
C HIS A 266 18.64 -34.42 -15.88
N LYS A 267 18.55 -35.71 -16.20
CA LYS A 267 17.66 -36.68 -15.50
C LYS A 267 18.06 -36.93 -14.04
N ASP A 268 19.26 -36.54 -13.66
CA ASP A 268 19.83 -36.61 -12.32
C ASP A 268 19.51 -35.38 -11.46
N TRP A 269 18.96 -34.30 -12.05
CA TRP A 269 18.53 -33.14 -11.28
C TRP A 269 17.26 -33.45 -10.47
N ASP A 270 17.28 -33.04 -9.20
CA ASP A 270 16.11 -33.10 -8.33
C ASP A 270 15.19 -31.91 -8.60
N ARG A 271 14.07 -32.19 -9.28
CA ARG A 271 13.06 -31.18 -9.62
C ARG A 271 12.39 -30.58 -8.37
N THR A 272 12.39 -31.29 -7.24
CA THR A 272 11.79 -30.80 -5.99
C THR A 272 12.61 -29.70 -5.31
N LEU A 273 13.86 -29.47 -5.75
CA LEU A 273 14.68 -28.33 -5.30
C LEU A 273 14.07 -26.97 -5.65
N TYR A 274 13.24 -26.94 -6.69
CA TYR A 274 12.61 -25.74 -7.24
C TYR A 274 11.16 -25.57 -6.76
N ASP A 275 10.74 -26.25 -5.68
CA ASP A 275 9.41 -26.17 -5.06
C ASP A 275 9.60 -26.08 -3.54
N SER A 276 10.06 -24.91 -3.09
CA SER A 276 10.50 -24.69 -1.71
C SER A 276 9.34 -24.65 -0.72
N ASP A 277 8.13 -24.27 -1.16
CA ASP A 277 6.92 -24.25 -0.33
C ASP A 277 6.06 -25.52 -0.44
N LYS A 278 6.39 -26.42 -1.37
CA LYS A 278 5.74 -27.73 -1.60
C LYS A 278 4.30 -27.58 -2.06
N ASP A 279 4.01 -26.54 -2.84
CA ASP A 279 2.69 -26.35 -3.45
C ASP A 279 2.48 -27.21 -4.71
N GLY A 280 3.53 -27.91 -5.16
CA GLY A 280 3.52 -28.81 -6.31
C GLY A 280 3.77 -28.10 -7.64
N TYR A 281 4.20 -26.84 -7.62
CA TYR A 281 4.65 -26.08 -8.77
C TYR A 281 6.11 -25.65 -8.61
N LEU A 282 6.76 -25.33 -9.74
CA LEU A 282 8.07 -24.71 -9.71
C LEU A 282 7.94 -23.26 -9.23
N ASP A 283 8.69 -22.87 -8.19
CA ASP A 283 8.66 -21.57 -7.51
C ASP A 283 8.80 -20.40 -8.49
N GLY A 284 9.67 -20.55 -9.50
CA GLY A 284 9.82 -19.56 -10.57
C GLY A 284 10.62 -20.08 -11.76
N ILE A 285 10.15 -19.71 -12.95
CA ILE A 285 10.80 -20.04 -14.23
C ILE A 285 11.00 -18.75 -15.01
N GLU A 286 12.22 -18.51 -15.46
CA GLU A 286 12.53 -17.34 -16.27
C GLU A 286 12.94 -17.75 -17.68
N ILE A 287 12.13 -17.36 -18.66
CA ILE A 287 12.49 -17.49 -20.07
C ILE A 287 13.13 -16.18 -20.52
N ILE A 288 14.45 -16.23 -20.74
CA ILE A 288 15.17 -15.13 -21.39
C ILE A 288 15.37 -15.48 -22.85
N TYR A 289 14.57 -14.91 -23.74
CA TYR A 289 14.62 -15.24 -25.16
C TYR A 289 15.46 -14.25 -25.97
N LYS A 290 16.01 -14.74 -27.08
CA LYS A 290 16.64 -13.90 -28.10
C LYS A 290 15.81 -13.91 -29.38
N SER A 291 15.55 -12.73 -29.93
CA SER A 291 14.80 -12.58 -31.17
C SER A 291 15.37 -11.48 -32.07
N SER A 292 15.20 -11.65 -33.38
CA SER A 292 15.40 -10.60 -34.38
C SER A 292 14.24 -9.60 -34.43
N ARG A 293 13.11 -9.93 -33.77
CA ARG A 293 11.91 -9.11 -33.69
C ARG A 293 11.92 -8.27 -32.44
N ASN A 294 11.52 -7.01 -32.60
CA ASN A 294 11.26 -6.10 -31.50
C ASN A 294 9.76 -5.85 -31.37
N TYR A 295 9.30 -5.59 -30.14
CA TYR A 295 7.94 -5.14 -29.87
C TYR A 295 7.59 -3.88 -30.68
N TYR A 296 8.53 -2.95 -30.85
CA TYR A 296 8.34 -1.75 -31.67
C TYR A 296 8.75 -1.98 -33.13
N SER A 297 7.95 -2.74 -33.89
CA SER A 297 8.03 -2.67 -35.35
C SER A 297 7.43 -1.33 -35.82
N GLY A 298 8.05 -0.64 -36.79
CA GLY A 298 7.87 0.79 -37.12
C GLY A 298 6.46 1.32 -37.49
N ASN A 299 5.39 0.57 -37.22
CA ASN A 299 3.99 0.98 -37.29
C ASN A 299 3.34 1.18 -35.90
N GLY A 300 4.10 1.05 -34.80
CA GLY A 300 3.66 1.43 -33.45
C GLY A 300 2.85 0.39 -32.68
N MET A 301 2.61 -0.81 -33.22
CA MET A 301 2.06 -1.95 -32.47
C MET A 301 2.71 -3.26 -32.95
N GLY A 302 3.61 -3.84 -32.15
CA GLY A 302 4.06 -5.23 -32.32
C GLY A 302 3.18 -6.23 -31.58
N SER A 303 3.53 -7.51 -31.65
CA SER A 303 2.85 -8.55 -30.87
C SER A 303 3.40 -8.57 -29.44
N ALA A 304 2.52 -8.73 -28.44
CA ALA A 304 2.88 -8.76 -27.02
C ALA A 304 3.77 -9.95 -26.62
N ILE A 305 3.89 -11.00 -27.45
CA ILE A 305 4.90 -12.05 -27.25
C ILE A 305 6.34 -11.52 -27.33
N TRP A 306 6.53 -10.33 -27.91
CA TRP A 306 7.83 -9.67 -27.98
C TRP A 306 8.05 -8.62 -26.87
N TRP A 307 7.10 -8.52 -25.93
CA TRP A 307 7.18 -7.70 -24.72
C TRP A 307 7.57 -8.58 -23.52
N ASN A 308 7.97 -7.96 -22.42
CA ASN A 308 8.26 -8.68 -21.18
C ASN A 308 6.99 -8.79 -20.34
N PHE A 309 6.75 -9.95 -19.78
CA PHE A 309 5.59 -10.18 -18.94
C PHE A 309 5.78 -11.39 -18.05
N THR A 310 5.05 -11.41 -16.95
CA THR A 310 4.86 -12.58 -16.11
C THR A 310 3.48 -13.16 -16.34
N SER A 311 3.37 -14.48 -16.42
CA SER A 311 2.09 -15.15 -16.67
C SER A 311 2.01 -16.52 -16.01
N CYS A 312 0.85 -17.16 -16.17
CA CYS A 312 0.57 -18.49 -15.64
C CYS A 312 0.23 -19.47 -16.76
N TYR A 313 0.81 -20.66 -16.69
CA TYR A 313 0.35 -21.83 -17.43
C TYR A 313 -0.67 -22.60 -16.59
N THR A 314 -1.95 -22.47 -16.92
CA THR A 314 -3.06 -22.98 -16.09
C THR A 314 -3.53 -24.39 -16.44
N TYR A 315 -2.82 -25.10 -17.32
CA TYR A 315 -3.16 -26.47 -17.76
C TYR A 315 -2.38 -27.55 -17.02
N SER A 316 -1.44 -27.17 -16.16
CA SER A 316 -0.75 -28.07 -15.24
C SER A 316 -1.52 -28.20 -13.93
N GLU A 317 -1.48 -29.41 -13.38
CA GLU A 317 -1.97 -29.71 -12.04
C GLU A 317 -0.78 -29.77 -11.07
N GLU A 318 -0.99 -29.46 -9.80
CA GLU A 318 0.06 -29.58 -8.77
C GLU A 318 0.56 -31.02 -8.62
N ASP A 319 1.88 -31.19 -8.46
CA ASP A 319 2.49 -32.48 -8.11
C ASP A 319 3.75 -32.25 -7.28
N VAL A 320 3.63 -32.39 -5.95
CA VAL A 320 4.74 -32.20 -4.99
C VAL A 320 5.92 -33.14 -5.25
N SER A 321 5.70 -34.29 -5.90
CA SER A 321 6.79 -35.23 -6.24
C SER A 321 7.47 -34.91 -7.56
N LYS A 322 6.80 -34.16 -8.44
CA LYS A 322 7.30 -33.69 -9.73
C LYS A 322 6.75 -32.27 -10.01
N PRO A 323 7.24 -31.22 -9.34
CA PRO A 323 6.60 -29.90 -9.34
C PRO A 323 6.37 -29.32 -10.74
N GLN A 324 5.16 -28.89 -11.08
CA GLN A 324 4.80 -28.54 -12.46
C GLN A 324 5.07 -27.07 -12.83
N THR A 325 5.17 -26.77 -14.12
CA THR A 325 5.25 -25.39 -14.62
C THR A 325 3.96 -24.64 -14.30
N ARG A 326 4.05 -23.51 -13.60
CA ARG A 326 2.89 -22.64 -13.33
C ARG A 326 3.19 -21.19 -13.68
N ARG A 327 3.89 -20.45 -12.81
CA ARG A 327 4.29 -19.08 -13.08
C ARG A 327 5.59 -19.05 -13.87
N TYR A 328 5.66 -18.10 -14.80
CA TYR A 328 6.88 -17.86 -15.54
C TYR A 328 6.98 -16.40 -15.96
N LEU A 329 8.22 -15.94 -16.02
CA LEU A 329 8.63 -14.70 -16.62
C LEU A 329 9.04 -14.96 -18.07
N TRP A 330 8.65 -14.08 -18.98
CA TRP A 330 9.04 -14.10 -20.37
C TRP A 330 9.66 -12.75 -20.72
N SER A 331 10.95 -12.72 -21.06
CA SER A 331 11.69 -11.47 -21.27
C SER A 331 12.71 -11.56 -22.39
N ASN A 332 12.88 -10.47 -23.14
CA ASN A 332 13.92 -10.38 -24.16
C ASN A 332 15.27 -10.04 -23.52
N ILE A 333 16.34 -10.70 -23.96
CA ILE A 333 17.71 -10.37 -23.54
C ILE A 333 18.07 -8.88 -23.70
N SER A 334 17.46 -8.18 -24.66
CA SER A 334 17.69 -6.75 -24.86
C SER A 334 17.27 -5.89 -23.66
N GLN A 335 16.36 -6.34 -22.80
CA GLN A 335 16.01 -5.59 -21.59
C GLN A 335 17.11 -5.62 -20.56
N LEU A 336 17.82 -6.74 -20.48
CA LEU A 336 18.97 -6.89 -19.61
C LEU A 336 20.19 -6.15 -20.18
N MET A 337 20.34 -6.13 -21.51
CA MET A 337 21.56 -5.66 -22.20
C MET A 337 21.40 -4.33 -22.97
N ASN A 338 20.51 -3.45 -22.54
CA ASN A 338 20.34 -2.11 -23.09
C ASN A 338 20.41 -1.02 -22.00
N GLY A 339 21.15 -1.32 -20.93
CA GLY A 339 21.34 -0.42 -19.80
C GLY A 339 22.28 0.73 -20.14
N TYR A 340 22.13 1.83 -19.42
CA TYR A 340 23.00 3.01 -19.53
C TYR A 340 24.36 2.84 -18.81
N TYR A 341 24.61 1.64 -18.28
CA TYR A 341 25.75 1.32 -17.45
C TYR A 341 26.95 0.86 -18.26
N SER A 342 28.16 1.09 -17.74
CA SER A 342 29.39 0.62 -18.38
C SER A 342 29.47 -0.91 -18.49
N THR A 343 28.82 -1.63 -17.56
CA THR A 343 28.65 -3.10 -17.58
C THR A 343 27.63 -3.55 -18.62
N ASN A 344 26.75 -2.65 -19.08
CA ASN A 344 25.61 -2.93 -19.96
C ASN A 344 24.71 -4.07 -19.45
N ILE A 345 24.54 -4.18 -18.12
CA ILE A 345 23.63 -5.13 -17.46
C ILE A 345 22.69 -4.33 -16.57
N ASP A 346 21.40 -4.30 -16.93
CA ASP A 346 20.33 -3.59 -16.25
C ASP A 346 19.20 -4.55 -15.86
N THR A 347 19.02 -4.76 -14.57
CA THR A 347 18.14 -5.79 -14.02
C THR A 347 16.78 -5.26 -13.61
N HIS A 348 16.50 -3.95 -13.72
CA HIS A 348 15.25 -3.36 -13.22
C HIS A 348 13.99 -4.04 -13.75
N THR A 349 13.96 -4.39 -15.04
CA THR A 349 12.82 -5.12 -15.63
C THR A 349 12.73 -6.54 -15.09
N LEU A 350 13.87 -7.23 -14.93
CA LEU A 350 13.90 -8.58 -14.37
C LEU A 350 13.37 -8.60 -12.92
N VAL A 351 13.80 -7.61 -12.13
CA VAL A 351 13.36 -7.41 -10.75
C VAL A 351 11.86 -7.12 -10.68
N HIS A 352 11.35 -6.20 -11.51
CA HIS A 352 9.93 -5.85 -11.58
C HIS A 352 9.05 -7.07 -11.88
N GLU A 353 9.38 -7.82 -12.93
CA GLU A 353 8.62 -9.01 -13.33
C GLU A 353 8.69 -10.13 -12.27
N THR A 354 9.81 -10.25 -11.55
CA THR A 354 9.91 -11.14 -10.39
C THR A 354 8.96 -10.72 -9.26
N GLY A 355 8.65 -9.42 -9.14
CA GLY A 355 7.63 -8.92 -8.22
C GLY A 355 6.25 -9.51 -8.50
N HIS A 356 5.91 -9.71 -9.78
CA HIS A 356 4.70 -10.44 -10.17
C HIS A 356 4.80 -11.94 -9.89
N MET A 357 5.99 -12.55 -9.98
CA MET A 357 6.17 -13.95 -9.56
C MET A 357 5.82 -14.12 -8.07
N LEU A 358 6.23 -13.17 -7.21
CA LEU A 358 5.84 -13.08 -5.79
C LEU A 358 4.35 -12.72 -5.57
N GLY A 359 3.66 -12.25 -6.61
CA GLY A 359 2.23 -11.95 -6.60
C GLY A 359 1.87 -10.47 -6.45
N LEU A 360 2.83 -9.53 -6.47
CA LEU A 360 2.52 -8.10 -6.44
C LEU A 360 1.81 -7.67 -7.74
N ASN A 361 0.86 -6.73 -7.63
CA ASN A 361 0.26 -6.05 -8.78
C ASN A 361 1.21 -5.03 -9.38
N ASP A 362 0.93 -4.63 -10.63
CA ASP A 362 1.43 -3.37 -11.15
C ASP A 362 0.76 -2.21 -10.40
N PHE A 363 1.56 -1.26 -9.94
CA PHE A 363 1.05 -0.06 -9.28
C PHE A 363 0.83 1.11 -10.22
N TYR A 364 1.26 1.04 -11.48
CA TYR A 364 0.92 2.06 -12.46
C TYR A 364 -0.55 1.96 -12.92
N ASP A 365 -1.11 3.10 -13.35
CA ASP A 365 -2.40 3.10 -14.05
C ASP A 365 -2.19 2.73 -15.52
N TYR A 366 -2.79 1.63 -15.97
CA TYR A 366 -2.70 1.15 -17.36
C TYR A 366 -3.30 2.14 -18.37
N ASN A 367 -4.20 3.05 -17.95
CA ASN A 367 -4.67 4.14 -18.80
C ASN A 367 -3.63 5.26 -18.95
N ARG A 368 -2.58 5.22 -18.12
CA ARG A 368 -1.53 6.23 -17.98
C ARG A 368 -2.11 7.60 -17.63
N ALA A 369 -3.13 7.65 -16.77
CA ALA A 369 -3.75 8.90 -16.31
C ALA A 369 -3.09 9.43 -15.03
N SER A 370 -2.46 8.58 -14.21
CA SER A 370 -1.74 8.99 -13.01
C SER A 370 -0.58 8.06 -12.64
N TYR A 371 0.22 8.48 -11.66
CA TYR A 371 1.23 7.68 -10.96
C TYR A 371 0.80 7.47 -9.49
N PRO A 372 0.03 6.42 -9.17
CA PRO A 372 -0.48 6.15 -7.84
C PRO A 372 0.59 6.05 -6.75
N MET A 373 1.81 5.63 -7.06
CA MET A 373 2.93 5.57 -6.08
C MET A 373 3.92 6.73 -6.25
N GLY A 374 3.54 7.78 -6.99
CA GLY A 374 4.34 8.97 -7.22
C GLY A 374 5.58 8.76 -8.10
N GLY A 375 5.65 7.63 -8.81
CA GLY A 375 6.69 7.16 -9.71
C GLY A 375 7.98 6.71 -9.03
N ALA A 376 7.93 6.37 -7.74
CA ALA A 376 9.11 5.95 -6.97
C ALA A 376 8.86 4.61 -6.24
N ASP A 377 8.39 3.61 -6.99
CA ASP A 377 8.26 2.22 -6.54
C ASP A 377 8.62 1.27 -7.68
N MET A 378 9.26 0.15 -7.32
CA MET A 378 9.66 -0.91 -8.26
C MET A 378 8.48 -1.45 -9.08
N MET A 379 7.28 -1.53 -8.51
CA MET A 379 6.08 -2.00 -9.21
C MET A 379 5.36 -0.92 -10.03
N GLU A 380 5.91 0.30 -10.12
CA GLU A 380 5.33 1.38 -10.92
C GLU A 380 6.22 1.82 -12.09
N LEU A 381 7.47 2.19 -11.82
CA LEU A 381 8.40 2.67 -12.84
C LEU A 381 9.69 1.85 -12.92
N ASN A 382 9.71 0.67 -12.31
CA ASN A 382 10.85 -0.24 -12.28
C ASN A 382 12.10 0.44 -11.70
N ILE A 383 11.95 1.29 -10.69
CA ILE A 383 13.07 1.99 -10.04
C ILE A 383 12.89 1.97 -8.52
N GLY A 384 14.01 2.01 -7.81
CA GLY A 384 14.08 2.04 -6.36
C GLY A 384 13.72 0.73 -5.68
N ASP A 385 13.51 0.83 -4.38
CA ASP A 385 13.07 -0.28 -3.53
C ASP A 385 11.56 -0.53 -3.65
N HIS A 386 11.10 -1.69 -3.16
CA HIS A 386 9.69 -1.91 -2.86
C HIS A 386 9.23 -1.02 -1.71
N SER A 387 8.04 -0.42 -1.82
CA SER A 387 7.44 0.36 -0.73
C SER A 387 7.12 -0.47 0.52
N ALA A 388 6.90 0.22 1.64
CA ALA A 388 6.42 -0.39 2.88
C ALA A 388 5.14 -1.21 2.71
N TYR A 389 4.27 -0.84 1.76
CA TYR A 389 3.09 -1.62 1.41
C TYR A 389 3.45 -2.97 0.79
N SER A 390 4.22 -2.98 -0.30
CA SER A 390 4.67 -4.21 -0.95
C SER A 390 5.42 -5.13 0.02
N LYS A 391 6.34 -4.57 0.81
CA LYS A 391 7.08 -5.35 1.80
C LYS A 391 6.19 -5.88 2.91
N TYR A 392 5.07 -5.22 3.21
CA TYR A 392 4.11 -5.71 4.20
C TYR A 392 3.27 -6.87 3.64
N LEU A 393 2.79 -6.76 2.40
CA LEU A 393 2.12 -7.85 1.68
C LEU A 393 3.02 -9.09 1.57
N LEU A 394 4.29 -8.91 1.25
CA LEU A 394 5.28 -9.99 1.17
C LEU A 394 5.74 -10.48 2.56
N GLY A 395 5.28 -9.82 3.63
CA GLY A 395 5.54 -10.12 5.03
C GLY A 395 6.98 -9.89 5.49
N TRP A 396 7.74 -9.08 4.76
CA TRP A 396 9.13 -8.70 5.08
C TRP A 396 9.24 -7.67 6.20
N VAL A 397 8.23 -6.81 6.34
CA VAL A 397 8.17 -5.79 7.40
C VAL A 397 6.99 -6.04 8.34
N ASN A 398 7.07 -5.46 9.54
CA ASN A 398 6.05 -5.54 10.57
C ASN A 398 5.69 -4.13 11.05
N PRO A 399 4.64 -3.51 10.47
CA PRO A 399 4.26 -2.14 10.80
C PRO A 399 3.96 -1.95 12.29
N MET A 400 4.31 -0.78 12.81
CA MET A 400 3.82 -0.31 14.11
C MET A 400 2.38 0.18 13.93
N VAL A 401 1.42 -0.59 14.41
CA VAL A 401 -0.01 -0.28 14.32
C VAL A 401 -0.38 0.65 15.46
N ILE A 402 -0.90 1.83 15.15
CA ILE A 402 -1.37 2.79 16.17
C ILE A 402 -2.56 2.19 16.94
N ASP A 403 -2.51 2.27 18.27
CA ASP A 403 -3.41 1.51 19.16
C ASP A 403 -4.54 2.33 19.80
N GLY A 404 -4.64 3.62 19.47
CA GLY A 404 -5.70 4.51 19.94
C GLY A 404 -5.63 4.92 21.42
N LYS A 405 -4.64 4.45 22.18
CA LYS A 405 -4.59 4.67 23.64
C LYS A 405 -4.07 6.04 24.07
N LEU A 406 -3.29 6.69 23.22
CA LEU A 406 -2.64 7.97 23.54
C LEU A 406 -3.23 9.10 22.69
N ASN A 407 -3.46 10.24 23.32
CA ASN A 407 -4.01 11.42 22.66
C ASN A 407 -2.94 12.34 22.05
N ASP A 408 -1.71 12.32 22.60
CA ASP A 408 -0.58 13.13 22.15
C ASP A 408 0.72 12.36 22.40
N PHE A 409 1.34 11.87 21.33
CA PHE A 409 2.49 10.98 21.42
C PHE A 409 3.42 11.08 20.21
N GLU A 410 4.64 10.56 20.37
CA GLU A 410 5.65 10.53 19.32
C GLU A 410 6.18 9.12 19.06
N ILE A 411 6.42 8.81 17.78
CA ILE A 411 7.13 7.61 17.32
C ILE A 411 8.31 8.05 16.47
N THR A 412 9.49 7.46 16.71
CA THR A 412 10.68 7.64 15.88
C THR A 412 10.87 6.43 14.97
N LEU A 413 10.98 6.66 13.66
CA LEU A 413 11.37 5.66 12.67
C LEU A 413 12.84 5.84 12.32
N ASN A 414 13.53 4.73 12.08
CA ASN A 414 14.81 4.75 11.37
C ASN A 414 14.55 4.78 9.86
N SER A 415 15.61 5.01 9.06
CA SER A 415 15.54 4.91 7.60
C SER A 415 14.89 3.60 7.16
N PHE A 416 13.85 3.68 6.33
CA PHE A 416 13.16 2.51 5.84
C PHE A 416 14.09 1.61 5.03
N SER A 417 14.99 2.20 4.23
CA SER A 417 15.97 1.47 3.40
C SER A 417 16.83 0.49 4.20
N SER A 418 17.10 0.76 5.48
CA SER A 418 17.98 -0.09 6.31
C SER A 418 17.28 -0.81 7.46
N SER A 419 16.09 -0.37 7.88
CA SER A 419 15.42 -0.89 9.07
C SER A 419 14.10 -1.62 8.80
N GLY A 420 13.39 -1.26 7.73
CA GLY A 420 12.01 -1.70 7.51
C GLY A 420 11.00 -1.10 8.50
N ASP A 421 11.39 -0.08 9.29
CA ASP A 421 10.48 0.61 10.21
C ASP A 421 9.39 1.37 9.44
N CYS A 422 8.14 1.03 9.72
CA CYS A 422 6.97 1.71 9.18
C CYS A 422 5.82 1.73 10.21
N ILE A 423 4.83 2.59 9.97
CA ILE A 423 3.61 2.73 10.78
C ILE A 423 2.41 2.41 9.91
N LEU A 424 1.46 1.66 10.46
CA LEU A 424 0.12 1.48 9.91
C LEU A 424 -0.85 2.28 10.77
N LEU A 425 -1.58 3.20 10.13
CA LEU A 425 -2.55 4.07 10.78
C LEU A 425 -3.94 3.85 10.18
N ARG A 426 -4.82 3.26 11.00
CA ARG A 426 -6.21 2.92 10.71
C ARG A 426 -7.11 3.09 11.93
N ASP A 427 -6.62 3.73 12.99
CA ASP A 427 -7.43 3.91 14.20
C ASP A 427 -8.63 4.83 13.89
N THR A 428 -9.79 4.21 13.68
CA THR A 428 -11.07 4.85 13.41
C THR A 428 -12.12 4.35 14.40
N ALA A 429 -13.10 5.19 14.73
CA ALA A 429 -14.13 4.85 15.71
C ALA A 429 -15.07 3.71 15.27
N PHE A 430 -15.26 3.53 13.95
CA PHE A 430 -16.33 2.70 13.39
C PHE A 430 -15.84 1.41 12.74
N ASP A 431 -14.63 1.41 12.21
CA ASP A 431 -14.06 0.27 11.50
C ASP A 431 -12.56 0.18 11.81
N PRO A 432 -12.19 -0.45 12.95
CA PRO A 432 -10.79 -0.59 13.32
C PRO A 432 -10.09 -1.57 12.39
N TRP A 433 -8.76 -1.47 12.36
CA TRP A 433 -7.95 -2.36 11.52
C TRP A 433 -8.23 -3.84 11.77
N ASN A 434 -8.44 -4.60 10.71
CA ASN A 434 -8.85 -6.02 10.77
C ASN A 434 -7.72 -7.00 11.12
N GLY A 435 -6.50 -6.51 11.35
CA GLY A 435 -5.35 -7.35 11.72
C GLY A 435 -4.56 -7.91 10.54
N THR A 436 -4.91 -7.55 9.30
CA THR A 436 -4.29 -8.08 8.07
C THR A 436 -3.80 -6.97 7.12
N PRO A 437 -2.96 -7.28 6.12
CA PRO A 437 -2.66 -6.35 5.03
C PRO A 437 -3.86 -5.98 4.16
N TYR A 438 -4.96 -6.72 4.26
CA TYR A 438 -6.12 -6.63 3.37
C TYR A 438 -7.22 -5.78 3.99
N ASP A 439 -6.90 -4.51 4.18
CA ASP A 439 -7.76 -3.50 4.77
C ASP A 439 -7.47 -2.14 4.11
N GLU A 440 -8.18 -1.11 4.51
CA GLU A 440 -7.90 0.27 4.16
C GLU A 440 -7.09 0.94 5.28
N TYR A 441 -6.01 1.66 4.96
CA TYR A 441 -5.16 2.33 5.96
C TYR A 441 -4.21 3.35 5.35
N LEU A 442 -3.53 4.12 6.21
CA LEU A 442 -2.32 4.88 5.83
C LEU A 442 -1.07 4.10 6.24
N MET A 443 -0.13 3.95 5.31
CA MET A 443 1.20 3.40 5.53
C MET A 443 2.23 4.54 5.52
N LEU A 444 3.03 4.63 6.58
CA LEU A 444 4.01 5.69 6.79
C LEU A 444 5.41 5.09 6.91
N SER A 445 6.37 5.60 6.14
CA SER A 445 7.77 5.15 6.19
C SER A 445 8.76 6.28 5.97
N TYR A 446 9.92 6.21 6.62
CA TYR A 446 10.97 7.21 6.42
C TYR A 446 11.79 6.91 5.17
N TYR A 447 11.43 7.54 4.06
CA TYR A 447 12.16 7.41 2.81
C TYR A 447 13.52 8.12 2.91
N THR A 448 14.58 7.43 2.48
CA THR A 448 15.89 8.03 2.27
C THR A 448 16.46 7.64 0.90
N PRO A 449 17.19 8.53 0.22
CA PRO A 449 17.89 8.24 -1.04
C PRO A 449 19.17 7.43 -0.78
N THR A 450 19.05 6.31 -0.06
CA THR A 450 20.15 5.41 0.31
C THR A 450 19.79 3.97 0.00
N GLY A 451 20.79 3.08 -0.05
CA GLY A 451 20.58 1.66 -0.36
C GLY A 451 20.09 1.50 -1.80
N LEU A 452 19.03 0.70 -1.99
CA LEU A 452 18.45 0.45 -3.32
C LEU A 452 17.95 1.73 -4.01
N ASN A 453 17.58 2.77 -3.25
CA ASN A 453 17.12 4.04 -3.81
C ASN A 453 18.26 4.98 -4.27
N GLU A 454 19.50 4.73 -3.85
CA GLU A 454 20.60 5.70 -4.00
C GLU A 454 20.86 6.07 -5.46
N GLN A 455 20.97 5.06 -6.31
CA GLN A 455 21.28 5.22 -7.73
C GLN A 455 20.13 5.91 -8.48
N ASP A 456 18.91 5.43 -8.29
CA ASP A 456 17.73 5.98 -8.98
C ASP A 456 17.36 7.39 -8.53
N SER A 457 17.72 7.76 -7.29
CA SER A 457 17.49 9.12 -6.78
C SER A 457 18.32 10.18 -7.50
N GLN A 458 19.39 9.77 -8.18
CA GLN A 458 20.18 10.67 -9.01
C GLN A 458 19.46 11.05 -10.29
N GLY A 459 18.50 10.23 -10.75
CA GLY A 459 17.69 10.44 -11.94
C GLY A 459 18.41 10.22 -13.28
N TYR A 460 17.68 9.65 -14.23
CA TYR A 460 18.18 9.22 -15.54
C TYR A 460 18.30 10.41 -16.52
N PRO A 461 19.44 10.54 -17.25
CA PRO A 461 19.63 11.62 -18.22
C PRO A 461 18.52 11.70 -19.27
N GLU A 462 18.04 10.57 -19.80
CA GLU A 462 16.99 10.57 -20.83
C GLU A 462 15.67 11.10 -20.28
N TRP A 463 15.37 10.83 -19.00
CA TRP A 463 14.14 11.26 -18.35
C TRP A 463 14.19 12.74 -17.99
N LYS A 464 15.36 13.24 -17.57
CA LYS A 464 15.60 14.67 -17.35
C LYS A 464 15.48 15.49 -18.63
N LEU A 465 15.90 14.92 -19.76
CA LEU A 465 15.83 15.55 -21.08
C LEU A 465 14.45 15.42 -21.72
N ALA A 466 13.73 14.33 -21.43
CA ALA A 466 12.34 14.15 -21.84
C ALA A 466 11.46 15.16 -21.11
N SER A 467 10.85 16.09 -21.86
CA SER A 467 9.96 17.09 -21.28
C SER A 467 8.81 16.43 -20.52
N GLY A 468 8.94 16.34 -19.18
CA GLY A 468 7.84 16.00 -18.30
C GLY A 468 8.02 14.82 -17.33
N TYR A 469 9.23 14.36 -17.01
CA TYR A 469 9.50 13.36 -15.95
C TYR A 469 10.11 13.96 -14.67
N GLY A 470 9.87 15.25 -14.36
CA GLY A 470 10.38 15.87 -13.12
C GLY A 470 11.91 15.79 -12.99
N THR A 471 12.41 15.27 -11.86
CA THR A 471 13.85 15.04 -11.62
C THR A 471 14.41 13.83 -12.38
N GLY A 472 13.53 13.00 -12.96
CA GLY A 472 13.89 11.85 -13.78
C GLY A 472 14.26 10.59 -13.00
N GLY A 473 13.85 10.46 -11.74
CA GLY A 473 14.12 9.29 -10.88
C GLY A 473 13.30 9.28 -9.60
N THR A 474 13.74 8.52 -8.60
CA THR A 474 13.14 8.52 -7.25
C THR A 474 13.46 9.82 -6.51
N TYR A 475 12.98 9.99 -5.27
CA TYR A 475 13.20 11.23 -4.52
C TYR A 475 14.67 11.39 -4.13
N SER A 476 15.25 12.56 -4.40
CA SER A 476 16.61 12.94 -3.98
C SER A 476 16.65 13.55 -2.56
N TYR A 477 15.47 13.84 -2.00
CA TYR A 477 15.31 14.31 -0.62
C TYR A 477 14.82 13.16 0.26
N ARG A 478 15.03 13.30 1.56
CA ARG A 478 14.54 12.38 2.57
C ARG A 478 13.33 12.98 3.29
N GLY A 479 12.42 12.13 3.70
CA GLY A 479 11.21 12.57 4.39
C GLY A 479 10.23 11.41 4.61
N LEU A 480 9.16 11.72 5.30
CA LEU A 480 8.06 10.81 5.54
C LEU A 480 7.27 10.60 4.24
N GLN A 481 7.29 9.38 3.74
CA GLN A 481 6.42 8.91 2.67
C GLN A 481 5.11 8.41 3.28
N ILE A 482 3.98 8.77 2.68
CA ILE A 482 2.65 8.41 3.16
C ILE A 482 1.87 7.84 1.98
N THR A 483 1.45 6.59 2.10
CA THR A 483 0.63 5.92 1.11
C THR A 483 -0.72 5.59 1.72
N HIS A 484 -1.80 6.06 1.11
CA HIS A 484 -3.12 5.51 1.34
C HIS A 484 -3.24 4.19 0.60
N VAL A 485 -3.61 3.14 1.33
CA VAL A 485 -3.82 1.78 0.82
C VAL A 485 -5.29 1.46 1.01
N ASP A 486 -5.93 0.92 -0.03
CA ASP A 486 -7.26 0.35 0.05
C ASP A 486 -7.22 -1.06 -0.52
N GLU A 487 -6.85 -2.03 0.33
CA GLU A 487 -6.70 -3.44 -0.03
C GLU A 487 -7.88 -4.27 0.50
N ARG A 488 -9.03 -3.63 0.72
CA ARG A 488 -10.23 -4.29 1.25
C ARG A 488 -10.66 -5.43 0.33
N LEU A 489 -11.05 -6.53 0.95
CA LEU A 489 -11.52 -7.71 0.23
C LEU A 489 -13.04 -7.74 0.17
N PHE A 490 -13.55 -8.40 -0.86
CA PHE A 490 -14.96 -8.75 -0.94
C PHE A 490 -15.15 -10.23 -1.24
N ASN A 491 -16.28 -10.78 -0.79
CA ASN A 491 -16.69 -12.13 -1.09
C ASN A 491 -18.13 -12.17 -1.60
N LYS A 492 -18.50 -13.33 -2.16
CA LYS A 492 -19.88 -13.66 -2.50
C LYS A 492 -20.61 -14.17 -1.24
N VAL A 493 -21.81 -13.67 -0.98
CA VAL A 493 -22.64 -14.02 0.18
C VAL A 493 -24.03 -14.49 -0.22
N GLY A 494 -24.72 -15.22 0.68
CA GLY A 494 -26.10 -15.68 0.47
C GLY A 494 -26.24 -16.90 -0.43
N SER A 495 -25.21 -17.76 -0.47
CA SER A 495 -25.13 -18.93 -1.32
C SER A 495 -26.19 -20.00 -1.04
N THR A 496 -26.75 -20.59 -2.08
CA THR A 496 -27.57 -21.82 -2.03
C THR A 496 -26.95 -22.89 -2.95
N TYR A 497 -26.99 -24.16 -2.55
CA TYR A 497 -26.46 -25.28 -3.35
C TYR A 497 -27.58 -26.12 -3.91
N ASP A 498 -27.61 -26.29 -5.23
CA ASP A 498 -28.54 -27.17 -5.91
C ASP A 498 -27.94 -28.58 -6.04
N LYS A 499 -28.58 -29.57 -5.42
CA LYS A 499 -28.14 -30.98 -5.40
C LYS A 499 -28.32 -31.69 -6.74
N LEU A 500 -29.18 -31.19 -7.62
CA LEU A 500 -29.44 -31.81 -8.93
C LEU A 500 -28.42 -31.38 -9.97
N THR A 501 -27.91 -30.15 -9.86
CA THR A 501 -26.92 -29.59 -10.79
C THR A 501 -25.51 -29.55 -10.21
N GLU A 502 -25.37 -29.76 -8.90
CA GLU A 502 -24.14 -29.53 -8.13
C GLU A 502 -23.63 -28.08 -8.22
N GLU A 503 -24.51 -27.13 -8.49
CA GLU A 503 -24.15 -25.72 -8.65
C GLU A 503 -24.41 -24.90 -7.38
N LEU A 504 -23.53 -23.95 -7.11
CA LEU A 504 -23.67 -22.95 -6.06
C LEU A 504 -24.25 -21.66 -6.66
N THR A 505 -25.48 -21.31 -6.35
CA THR A 505 -26.08 -20.03 -6.73
C THR A 505 -25.71 -18.96 -5.71
N ARG A 506 -25.06 -17.89 -6.18
CA ARG A 506 -24.58 -16.77 -5.35
C ARG A 506 -25.07 -15.45 -5.93
N GLU A 507 -25.86 -14.69 -5.17
CA GLU A 507 -26.56 -13.51 -5.72
C GLU A 507 -26.02 -12.16 -5.21
N LYS A 508 -25.23 -12.15 -4.13
CA LYS A 508 -24.83 -10.94 -3.40
C LYS A 508 -23.34 -10.90 -3.11
N TYR A 509 -22.83 -9.70 -2.88
CA TYR A 509 -21.43 -9.43 -2.51
C TYR A 509 -21.36 -8.57 -1.26
N ASN A 510 -20.37 -8.79 -0.40
CA ASN A 510 -20.07 -7.93 0.75
C ASN A 510 -18.55 -7.74 0.86
N TYR A 511 -18.12 -6.60 1.41
CA TYR A 511 -16.77 -6.50 1.96
C TYR A 511 -16.60 -7.51 3.10
N THR A 512 -15.38 -7.99 3.30
CA THR A 512 -15.05 -9.04 4.25
C THR A 512 -13.62 -8.90 4.74
N ASP A 513 -13.38 -9.23 6.00
CA ASP A 513 -12.03 -9.37 6.56
C ASP A 513 -11.47 -10.79 6.39
N ASP A 514 -12.37 -11.75 6.14
CA ASP A 514 -11.97 -13.14 5.91
C ASP A 514 -11.38 -13.33 4.51
N VAL A 515 -10.07 -13.60 4.44
CA VAL A 515 -9.37 -14.01 3.20
C VAL A 515 -9.90 -15.32 2.60
N LEU A 516 -10.44 -16.20 3.46
CA LEU A 516 -11.01 -17.49 3.10
C LEU A 516 -12.46 -17.57 3.59
N ASN A 517 -13.40 -17.49 2.66
CA ASN A 517 -14.80 -17.72 2.94
C ASN A 517 -15.09 -19.22 2.95
N THR A 518 -15.33 -19.79 4.12
CA THR A 518 -15.71 -21.20 4.27
C THR A 518 -17.23 -21.31 4.38
N LEU A 519 -17.85 -21.96 3.40
CA LEU A 519 -19.27 -22.24 3.38
C LEU A 519 -19.49 -23.72 3.69
N GLU A 520 -20.08 -24.00 4.86
CA GLU A 520 -20.66 -25.32 5.12
C GLU A 520 -21.99 -25.43 4.38
N VAL A 521 -22.14 -26.47 3.56
CA VAL A 521 -23.39 -26.68 2.84
C VAL A 521 -23.87 -28.12 3.00
N ASP A 522 -25.04 -28.25 3.63
CA ASP A 522 -25.91 -29.44 3.73
C ASP A 522 -25.75 -30.38 4.95
N SER A 523 -26.62 -31.41 5.00
CA SER A 523 -26.75 -32.40 6.08
C SER A 523 -25.61 -33.42 6.17
N ASN A 524 -24.65 -33.39 5.24
CA ASN A 524 -23.48 -34.27 5.17
C ASN A 524 -22.17 -33.50 5.45
N ASN A 525 -22.24 -32.23 5.87
CA ASN A 525 -21.10 -31.36 6.17
C ASN A 525 -20.09 -31.22 5.01
N LYS A 526 -20.56 -31.03 3.76
CA LYS A 526 -19.65 -30.70 2.66
C LYS A 526 -19.14 -29.26 2.83
N ILE A 527 -17.82 -29.12 2.99
CA ILE A 527 -17.14 -27.82 3.10
C ILE A 527 -16.80 -27.33 1.70
N VAL A 528 -17.26 -26.13 1.34
CA VAL A 528 -16.83 -25.41 0.14
C VAL A 528 -16.12 -24.14 0.58
N SER A 529 -14.84 -24.03 0.26
CA SER A 529 -14.06 -22.81 0.49
C SER A 529 -13.99 -21.96 -0.77
N ASP A 530 -14.06 -20.64 -0.61
CA ASP A 530 -13.78 -19.67 -1.66
C ASP A 530 -12.89 -18.55 -1.10
N TYR A 531 -11.94 -18.07 -1.89
CA TYR A 531 -11.06 -16.99 -1.44
C TYR A 531 -11.69 -15.64 -1.75
N ALA A 532 -11.57 -14.70 -0.81
CA ALA A 532 -12.00 -13.34 -1.03
C ALA A 532 -11.15 -12.65 -2.11
N TYR A 533 -11.74 -11.68 -2.79
CA TYR A 533 -11.14 -10.98 -3.92
C TYR A 533 -10.77 -9.56 -3.51
N GLN A 534 -9.62 -9.09 -3.98
CA GLN A 534 -9.23 -7.68 -3.89
C GLN A 534 -10.27 -6.81 -4.63
N ALA A 535 -10.74 -5.74 -3.98
CA ALA A 535 -11.75 -4.85 -4.55
C ALA A 535 -11.17 -3.83 -5.52
N THR A 536 -10.06 -3.19 -5.16
CA THR A 536 -9.56 -2.01 -5.84
C THR A 536 -8.44 -2.35 -6.83
N SER A 537 -8.17 -1.41 -7.74
CA SER A 537 -6.97 -1.44 -8.58
C SER A 537 -6.58 -0.01 -8.92
N ASN A 538 -5.29 0.21 -9.15
CA ASN A 538 -4.74 1.48 -9.58
C ASN A 538 -5.19 1.92 -10.98
N THR A 539 -5.70 0.98 -11.77
CA THR A 539 -6.43 1.27 -13.01
C THR A 539 -7.91 1.32 -12.72
N ASN A 540 -8.52 2.51 -12.86
CA ASN A 540 -9.95 2.74 -12.55
C ASN A 540 -10.87 1.70 -13.23
N ALA A 541 -10.60 1.34 -14.48
CA ALA A 541 -11.41 0.39 -15.24
C ALA A 541 -11.53 -1.00 -14.60
N TYR A 542 -10.58 -1.38 -13.74
CA TYR A 542 -10.55 -2.67 -13.04
C TYR A 542 -10.93 -2.55 -11.57
N SER A 543 -11.06 -1.34 -11.03
CA SER A 543 -11.43 -1.10 -9.64
C SER A 543 -12.93 -1.30 -9.41
N ILE A 544 -13.28 -1.96 -8.31
CA ILE A 544 -14.62 -2.35 -7.91
C ILE A 544 -14.96 -1.73 -6.55
N GLU A 545 -16.22 -1.31 -6.41
CA GLU A 545 -16.84 -0.99 -5.12
C GLU A 545 -18.00 -1.97 -4.88
N VAL A 546 -18.15 -2.46 -3.65
CA VAL A 546 -19.35 -3.21 -3.25
C VAL A 546 -20.41 -2.25 -2.71
N LYS A 547 -21.53 -2.09 -3.44
CA LYS A 547 -22.62 -1.19 -3.06
C LYS A 547 -23.97 -1.88 -3.13
N ASN A 548 -24.75 -1.80 -2.04
CA ASN A 548 -26.07 -2.45 -1.92
C ASN A 548 -26.03 -3.93 -2.34
N HIS A 549 -24.99 -4.65 -1.90
CA HIS A 549 -24.71 -6.04 -2.22
C HIS A 549 -24.38 -6.37 -3.69
N ARG A 550 -23.96 -5.38 -4.49
CA ARG A 550 -23.63 -5.54 -5.90
C ARG A 550 -22.25 -4.95 -6.19
N LEU A 551 -21.54 -5.54 -7.14
CA LEU A 551 -20.29 -4.99 -7.64
C LEU A 551 -20.58 -3.80 -8.56
N VAL A 552 -19.94 -2.68 -8.28
CA VAL A 552 -19.94 -1.48 -9.11
C VAL A 552 -18.53 -1.33 -9.67
N ASN A 553 -18.38 -1.58 -10.98
CA ASN A 553 -17.10 -1.43 -11.67
C ASN A 553 -16.79 0.06 -11.91
N LYS A 554 -15.52 0.36 -12.23
CA LYS A 554 -15.04 1.73 -12.47
C LYS A 554 -15.08 2.61 -11.24
N SER A 555 -14.84 2.02 -10.08
CA SER A 555 -14.74 2.76 -8.82
C SER A 555 -13.62 3.79 -8.88
N SER A 556 -13.82 4.93 -8.23
CA SER A 556 -12.78 5.94 -8.03
C SER A 556 -11.72 5.52 -7.01
N PHE A 557 -11.97 4.45 -6.25
CA PHE A 557 -11.04 3.91 -5.27
C PHE A 557 -9.85 3.25 -5.97
N LYS A 558 -8.66 3.41 -5.39
CA LYS A 558 -7.40 2.91 -5.92
C LYS A 558 -6.75 2.01 -4.87
N GLU A 559 -6.03 1.00 -5.33
CA GLU A 559 -5.25 0.11 -4.46
C GLU A 559 -4.24 0.89 -3.64
N THR A 560 -3.51 1.79 -4.28
CA THR A 560 -2.60 2.72 -3.60
C THR A 560 -2.81 4.16 -4.07
N THR A 561 -2.52 5.12 -3.20
CA THR A 561 -2.40 6.54 -3.52
C THR A 561 -1.36 7.18 -2.62
N LEU A 562 -0.25 7.62 -3.19
CA LEU A 562 0.75 8.41 -2.49
C LEU A 562 0.17 9.79 -2.16
N ILE A 563 0.23 10.16 -0.89
CA ILE A 563 -0.26 11.44 -0.40
C ILE A 563 0.90 12.45 -0.42
N PRO A 564 0.86 13.47 -1.31
CA PRO A 564 1.91 14.48 -1.36
C PRO A 564 1.83 15.43 -0.16
N ALA A 565 2.99 15.91 0.29
CA ALA A 565 3.11 16.87 1.39
C ALA A 565 2.32 18.18 1.15
N SER A 566 2.16 18.56 -0.13
CA SER A 566 1.35 19.71 -0.57
C SER A 566 -0.15 19.55 -0.34
N GLY A 567 -0.66 18.32 -0.25
CA GLY A 567 -2.09 18.00 -0.23
C GLY A 567 -2.81 18.16 -1.57
N ASP A 568 -2.07 18.35 -2.68
CA ASP A 568 -2.61 18.40 -4.04
C ASP A 568 -2.73 16.99 -4.66
N GLY A 569 -3.93 16.41 -4.62
CA GLY A 569 -4.22 15.10 -5.21
C GLY A 569 -4.12 15.06 -6.74
N SER A 570 -3.88 16.20 -7.41
CA SER A 570 -3.58 16.26 -8.83
C SER A 570 -2.09 16.16 -9.15
N LEU A 571 -1.20 16.20 -8.15
CA LEU A 571 0.26 16.29 -8.32
C LEU A 571 0.83 15.17 -9.19
N PHE A 572 0.26 13.96 -9.09
CA PHE A 572 0.69 12.77 -9.82
C PHE A 572 -0.19 12.43 -11.02
N GLN A 573 -1.11 13.30 -11.41
CA GLN A 573 -1.85 13.14 -12.66
C GLN A 573 -0.94 13.42 -13.85
N THR A 574 -1.08 12.62 -14.91
CA THR A 574 -0.30 12.83 -16.13
C THR A 574 -0.88 13.99 -16.93
N THR A 575 -0.02 14.70 -17.66
CA THR A 575 -0.52 15.68 -18.63
C THR A 575 -1.00 14.97 -19.90
N THR A 576 -2.12 15.45 -20.46
CA THR A 576 -2.80 14.87 -21.63
C THR A 576 -1.92 14.74 -22.87
N ARG A 577 -0.79 15.47 -22.94
CA ARG A 577 0.09 15.55 -24.12
C ARG A 577 1.32 14.64 -24.06
N SER A 578 1.84 14.34 -22.87
CA SER A 578 3.07 13.53 -22.71
C SER A 578 2.83 12.18 -22.04
N LYS A 579 1.71 11.99 -21.30
CA LYS A 579 1.50 10.83 -20.42
C LYS A 579 2.63 10.63 -19.39
N THR A 580 3.32 11.71 -19.03
CA THR A 580 4.41 11.74 -18.05
C THR A 580 3.99 12.57 -16.83
N CYS A 581 4.62 12.32 -15.67
CA CYS A 581 4.41 13.13 -14.47
C CYS A 581 5.54 14.15 -14.28
N LYS A 582 5.18 15.43 -14.29
CA LYS A 582 6.13 16.55 -14.17
C LYS A 582 6.75 16.68 -12.77
N ASN A 583 6.17 16.01 -11.78
CA ASN A 583 6.51 16.16 -10.37
C ASN A 583 7.20 14.92 -9.79
N LEU A 584 7.63 13.99 -10.65
CA LEU A 584 8.43 12.84 -10.24
C LEU A 584 9.69 13.30 -9.52
N GLY A 585 9.95 12.69 -8.37
CA GLY A 585 11.08 13.01 -7.50
C GLY A 585 11.08 14.43 -6.91
N SER A 586 9.97 15.17 -7.00
CA SER A 586 9.85 16.53 -6.44
C SER A 586 9.91 16.54 -4.91
N SER A 587 10.36 17.65 -4.32
CA SER A 587 10.40 17.85 -2.87
C SER A 587 9.02 18.08 -2.24
N ASP A 588 7.99 18.34 -3.05
CA ASP A 588 6.61 18.57 -2.59
C ASP A 588 5.88 17.26 -2.24
N VAL A 589 6.57 16.13 -2.38
CA VAL A 589 6.04 14.79 -2.22
C VAL A 589 6.18 14.30 -0.77
N LEU A 590 7.38 14.39 -0.22
CA LEU A 590 7.68 13.84 1.12
C LEU A 590 7.44 14.89 2.21
N MET A 591 6.90 14.45 3.35
CA MET A 591 6.72 15.33 4.50
C MET A 591 7.98 15.39 5.36
N GLY A 592 8.37 16.58 5.83
CA GLY A 592 9.56 16.74 6.65
C GLY A 592 9.91 18.19 6.93
N LEU A 593 11.00 18.41 7.67
CA LEU A 593 11.45 19.74 8.02
C LEU A 593 12.12 20.44 6.82
N GLU A 594 11.95 21.76 6.76
CA GLU A 594 12.44 22.61 5.65
C GLU A 594 13.96 22.51 5.44
N GLU A 595 14.73 22.35 6.52
CA GLU A 595 16.19 22.17 6.47
C GLU A 595 16.63 20.89 5.74
N TYR A 596 15.72 19.93 5.55
CA TYR A 596 15.91 18.72 4.76
C TYR A 596 15.29 18.80 3.35
N GLY A 597 14.86 19.99 2.93
CA GLY A 597 14.31 20.27 1.60
C GLY A 597 12.82 19.96 1.45
N CYS A 598 12.12 19.58 2.52
CA CYS A 598 10.69 19.30 2.49
C CYS A 598 9.88 20.60 2.59
N GLN A 599 8.78 20.71 1.84
CA GLN A 599 7.94 21.92 1.85
C GLN A 599 6.83 21.93 2.90
N ASN A 600 6.50 20.75 3.42
CA ASN A 600 5.48 20.61 4.45
C ASN A 600 5.80 19.43 5.36
N ASN A 601 5.35 19.48 6.60
CA ASN A 601 5.62 18.47 7.61
C ASN A 601 4.37 17.91 8.30
N GLY A 602 3.15 18.32 7.93
CA GLY A 602 1.92 17.90 8.63
C GLY A 602 0.85 17.25 7.74
N PHE A 603 0.12 16.31 8.32
CA PHE A 603 -1.03 15.60 7.75
C PHE A 603 -2.29 15.81 8.58
N SER A 604 -3.39 16.14 7.90
CA SER A 604 -4.77 16.02 8.38
C SER A 604 -5.67 15.67 7.20
N MET A 605 -6.75 14.93 7.45
CA MET A 605 -7.72 14.61 6.39
C MET A 605 -8.24 15.86 5.68
N SER A 606 -8.54 16.93 6.43
CA SER A 606 -9.00 18.21 5.86
C SER A 606 -7.98 18.87 4.94
N LYS A 607 -6.69 18.78 5.27
CA LYS A 607 -5.62 19.34 4.43
C LYS A 607 -5.38 18.48 3.19
N MET A 608 -5.59 17.17 3.32
CA MET A 608 -5.37 16.18 2.27
C MET A 608 -6.65 15.84 1.50
N GLU A 609 -7.73 16.61 1.65
CA GLU A 609 -9.06 16.25 1.14
C GLU A 609 -9.08 15.96 -0.36
N SER A 610 -8.21 16.62 -1.13
CA SER A 610 -8.15 16.43 -2.59
C SER A 610 -7.47 15.12 -2.99
N CYS A 611 -6.78 14.46 -2.06
CA CYS A 611 -6.10 13.18 -2.27
C CYS A 611 -7.03 11.97 -2.06
N PHE A 612 -8.18 12.17 -1.40
CA PHE A 612 -9.14 11.10 -1.11
C PHE A 612 -10.42 11.24 -1.95
N PRO A 613 -10.94 10.14 -2.54
CA PRO A 613 -12.20 10.17 -3.27
C PRO A 613 -13.40 10.66 -2.44
N LEU A 614 -13.43 10.33 -1.14
CA LEU A 614 -14.48 10.75 -0.20
C LEU A 614 -14.05 11.95 0.67
N LYS A 615 -13.05 12.71 0.22
CA LYS A 615 -12.53 13.93 0.86
C LYS A 615 -11.94 13.71 2.25
N ASN A 616 -12.73 13.90 3.29
CA ASN A 616 -12.26 13.89 4.68
C ASN A 616 -12.40 12.51 5.35
N THR A 617 -12.75 11.50 4.57
CA THR A 617 -12.97 10.12 5.02
C THR A 617 -12.18 9.15 4.16
N PHE A 618 -11.89 7.99 4.72
CA PHE A 618 -11.48 6.81 3.98
C PHE A 618 -12.61 6.35 3.02
N ASN A 619 -12.30 5.45 2.10
CA ASN A 619 -13.20 4.95 1.06
C ASN A 619 -14.35 4.08 1.63
N ASP A 620 -14.23 3.57 2.85
CA ASP A 620 -15.32 2.97 3.63
C ASP A 620 -16.25 4.00 4.30
N GLY A 621 -15.88 5.29 4.29
CA GLY A 621 -16.60 6.39 4.91
C GLY A 621 -16.20 6.65 6.37
N SER A 622 -15.23 5.93 6.91
CA SER A 622 -14.70 6.16 8.26
C SER A 622 -13.79 7.39 8.33
N GLU A 623 -13.73 7.98 9.52
CA GLU A 623 -12.91 9.15 9.80
C GLU A 623 -11.65 8.74 10.58
N LEU A 624 -10.51 9.30 10.18
CA LEU A 624 -9.25 9.10 10.87
C LEU A 624 -9.21 9.95 12.15
N GLU A 625 -8.90 9.32 13.29
CA GLU A 625 -8.90 10.00 14.59
C GLU A 625 -7.62 10.77 14.91
N TYR A 626 -6.64 10.81 14.01
CA TYR A 626 -5.34 11.43 14.26
C TYR A 626 -4.93 12.39 13.15
N ASN A 627 -4.41 13.55 13.56
CA ASN A 627 -3.46 14.28 12.76
C ASN A 627 -2.04 13.88 13.17
N PHE A 628 -1.08 14.13 12.29
CA PHE A 628 0.31 13.95 12.64
C PHE A 628 1.24 14.90 11.89
N PHE A 629 2.43 15.11 12.44
CA PHE A 629 3.45 15.92 11.81
C PHE A 629 4.86 15.48 12.20
N VAL A 630 5.84 15.84 11.38
CA VAL A 630 7.25 15.59 11.64
C VAL A 630 7.76 16.62 12.66
N SER A 631 8.16 16.16 13.85
CA SER A 631 8.69 16.99 14.93
C SER A 631 10.22 16.97 15.02
N TYR A 632 10.86 15.96 14.44
CA TYR A 632 12.31 15.85 14.33
C TYR A 632 12.70 15.06 13.07
N GLN A 633 13.83 15.40 12.47
CA GLN A 633 14.39 14.71 11.31
C GLN A 633 15.93 14.76 11.38
N SER A 634 16.58 13.66 11.01
CA SER A 634 18.02 13.54 10.80
C SER A 634 18.31 12.86 9.46
N ASP A 635 19.56 12.48 9.18
CA ASP A 635 19.88 11.71 7.98
C ASP A 635 19.31 10.29 8.00
N ASP A 636 19.12 9.72 9.19
CA ASP A 636 18.81 8.31 9.43
C ASP A 636 17.54 8.08 10.27
N LYS A 637 16.93 9.14 10.82
CA LYS A 637 15.73 9.07 11.66
C LYS A 637 14.73 10.17 11.37
N ILE A 638 13.46 9.88 11.70
CA ILE A 638 12.37 10.85 11.71
C ILE A 638 11.48 10.59 12.91
N THR A 639 11.06 11.64 13.61
CA THR A 639 10.06 11.56 14.69
C THR A 639 8.77 12.18 14.23
N ILE A 640 7.70 11.42 14.39
CA ILE A 640 6.34 11.78 13.99
C ILE A 640 5.53 11.93 15.28
N ARG A 641 4.92 13.10 15.46
CA ARG A 641 4.01 13.38 16.55
C ARG A 641 2.57 13.21 16.08
N PHE A 642 1.82 12.39 16.79
CA PHE A 642 0.40 12.12 16.57
C PHE A 642 -0.42 12.85 17.62
N VAL A 643 -1.49 13.50 17.18
CA VAL A 643 -2.43 14.21 18.05
C VAL A 643 -3.85 13.80 17.69
N LYS A 644 -4.58 13.27 18.68
CA LYS A 644 -5.96 12.80 18.51
C LYS A 644 -6.88 13.98 18.20
N THR A 645 -7.74 13.82 17.21
CA THR A 645 -8.77 14.78 16.85
C THR A 645 -9.89 14.67 17.87
N LEU A 646 -10.30 15.79 18.46
CA LEU A 646 -11.48 15.84 19.31
C LEU A 646 -12.69 15.81 18.37
N ASN A 647 -13.55 14.80 18.54
CA ASN A 647 -14.85 14.72 17.87
C ASN A 647 -15.88 15.61 18.56
#